data_AF-A0A5D0CLQ8-F1
#
_entry.id   AF-A0A5D0CLQ8-F1
#
_cell.length_a   1.000
_cell.length_b   1.000
_cell.length_c   1.000
_cell.angle_alpha   90.00
_cell.angle_beta   90.00
_cell.angle_gamma   90.00
#
_symmetry.space_group_name_H-M   'P 1'
#
loop_
_entity.id
_entity.type
_entity.pdbx_description
1 polymer ?
#
loop_
_entity_poly.entity_id
_entity_poly.type
_entity_poly.pdbx_seq_one_letter_code
_entity_poly.pdbx_strand_id
1 'polypeptide(L)'
;MKRRKSTMAILLAGLILLGQIGLYGVPALAGSHADPQGAVPPMENGWVLLSAPEQLAYINRNQEQYLDKQIRLVNDIDLTGVTWVPFGGNDFAPFSGIFDGQGHTITGLNIEGDTRLNVGFFGEANGSIRNLSLKVNITGGSITGGVAGYLSGGSIVGAYTEGNVTSLVPRDPNKVTSTGGITGILGHARIERSSSSASITASWGFNMYGGGISGYVFGASILDSFFTGQIRNVANASNSHVFTSGIGAYFSGTPGNENTVRNTYSRGRIHPENPGWYTGRSAIAGYTNTTGIYSSYFDKETSMVSVGVDSTYNSGPLEAAGLTTAEMKQRVNYTGWDFEHTWNIHANVNDGYPYLRPRVLTEEIPFAVQGEPYSLMLAGFDGTHAGLTWSATGLPDGLNLNPSGEIHGTPTSALSGNSSYDVIITATDEGGATVVRSFQLDLKTMAPPLENVSVQPGAEIGTTAITVTPLQTGATLAFVLDRTDAEPPLYEDTLPPDAVYYVPGSDIPGVQPGQTVDLYEIDARQRIKAWHRLILEADHIRQFIPVNGIWVEPSDLTLMVGDEPVKLNLILEPETATNKEVTWVSADPAVAEVNNLNGEVLPVKPGQTVITATASSGLTAKAAITVQPATGSVTGAVYSTVSSSVYDKELIPLAGASVSIGGGSVLTNIQGDFKLDEVPVGPQTLTIEASGFAPFVQRLDVQANQILDTGIIVLAADKTPEPEPQPDPEPHEPSPSSPPEPGTNAASGRSAPAAESNARSSLAQLTINHSKVWVAASRETTTDGQTAIRLKPDASALARVFTANHEVLMEYQADDTPAVYLDLPGKFLVDMLKRADTIESGYSITFKVNGTGFQLPLHWLNGSRPALDPDSVVTIGVRQPAPTIVGNLSAVLAQRGAKLIESPVAFSVEINGQPTEESIPNGQANRYWNKTIALPASADPVKSTVVWVDGQGGMHFTPSVFHNDPSEATIYSQQYGLFAVISSQHTFEDIAGHWAKDEIELMANKWIVQGRSDGFFSPDAHMTRAELAALLVRSLGLTDSVAKKGSPFADISPDAWYAGAVRTALERGLFTGDHDGMFRPDAWITREELAVVVARALSFNARAPQPNSAALGAFSDANTISAWAAEPVAKLTESGLLQGTSAACFSPRKYATRAESAVMLKRMLQYLKFINS
;
A
#
# COMPACT_ATOMS: atom_id res chain seq x y z
N MET A 1 66.00 6.73 -33.06
CA MET A 1 67.02 7.54 -33.78
C MET A 1 66.31 8.74 -34.42
N LYS A 2 66.73 9.98 -34.13
CA LYS A 2 65.98 11.27 -34.36
C LYS A 2 64.67 11.33 -33.52
N ARG A 3 64.28 12.36 -32.75
CA ARG A 3 64.46 13.84 -32.63
C ARG A 3 63.65 14.74 -33.58
N ARG A 4 62.56 15.36 -33.06
CA ARG A 4 62.27 16.82 -32.87
C ARG A 4 60.83 16.95 -32.29
N LYS A 5 60.49 17.82 -31.31
CA LYS A 5 60.41 19.32 -31.27
C LYS A 5 59.38 19.88 -32.28
N SER A 6 58.53 20.90 -32.02
CA SER A 6 58.40 21.95 -30.97
C SER A 6 57.03 22.69 -31.16
N THR A 7 56.46 23.63 -30.37
CA THR A 7 56.77 24.35 -29.10
C THR A 7 55.50 25.13 -28.58
N MET A 8 55.55 25.68 -27.34
CA MET A 8 54.75 26.75 -26.67
C MET A 8 54.10 27.88 -27.55
N ALA A 9 53.17 28.76 -27.12
CA ALA A 9 52.18 28.90 -26.01
C ALA A 9 51.45 30.29 -26.12
N ILE A 10 50.82 30.81 -25.03
CA ILE A 10 50.50 32.24 -24.69
C ILE A 10 49.05 32.81 -24.94
N LEU A 11 48.27 32.85 -23.83
CA LEU A 11 47.48 33.97 -23.22
C LEU A 11 46.25 34.70 -23.89
N LEU A 12 45.08 34.60 -23.22
CA LEU A 12 44.43 35.65 -22.35
C LEU A 12 43.01 36.21 -22.68
N ALA A 13 42.08 36.03 -21.72
CA ALA A 13 40.88 36.82 -21.29
C ALA A 13 39.63 37.08 -22.20
N GLY A 14 38.42 37.01 -21.59
CA GLY A 14 37.19 37.65 -22.11
C GLY A 14 35.82 37.11 -21.60
N LEU A 15 35.31 37.66 -20.49
CA LEU A 15 33.92 37.69 -19.94
C LEU A 15 32.82 36.65 -20.34
N ILE A 16 32.28 35.98 -19.31
CA ILE A 16 30.85 35.98 -18.83
C ILE A 16 29.70 36.17 -19.86
N LEU A 17 28.81 35.17 -20.02
CA LEU A 17 27.39 35.18 -19.56
C LEU A 17 26.77 33.75 -19.68
N LEU A 18 25.51 33.55 -19.23
CA LEU A 18 24.78 32.27 -19.19
C LEU A 18 24.26 31.79 -20.56
N GLY A 19 24.06 30.47 -20.71
CA GLY A 19 23.33 29.82 -21.81
C GLY A 19 23.29 28.29 -21.64
N GLN A 20 22.18 27.64 -22.01
CA GLN A 20 21.94 26.19 -21.87
C GLN A 20 22.39 25.38 -23.11
N ILE A 21 22.12 24.07 -23.05
CA ILE A 21 22.12 23.04 -24.11
C ILE A 21 23.47 22.33 -24.29
N GLY A 22 23.40 20.98 -24.32
CA GLY A 22 24.55 20.09 -24.20
C GLY A 22 25.06 19.51 -25.51
N LEU A 23 26.07 18.66 -25.41
CA LEU A 23 26.61 17.85 -26.51
C LEU A 23 27.29 16.59 -25.94
N TYR A 24 26.92 15.42 -26.47
CA TYR A 24 27.53 14.14 -26.09
C TYR A 24 28.98 14.02 -26.58
N GLY A 25 29.81 13.30 -25.83
CA GLY A 25 31.23 13.06 -26.17
C GLY A 25 31.67 11.63 -25.83
N VAL A 26 31.97 10.85 -26.87
CA VAL A 26 32.51 9.48 -26.82
C VAL A 26 33.94 9.50 -26.20
N PRO A 27 34.36 8.50 -25.41
CA PRO A 27 35.35 8.70 -24.34
C PRO A 27 36.81 8.83 -24.79
N ALA A 28 37.61 9.49 -23.94
CA ALA A 28 39.06 9.63 -24.08
C ALA A 28 39.81 8.86 -22.98
N LEU A 29 40.99 8.32 -23.32
CA LEU A 29 41.74 7.40 -22.45
C LEU A 29 42.30 8.05 -21.17
N ALA A 30 42.12 7.32 -20.06
CA ALA A 30 43.05 7.09 -18.95
C ALA A 30 43.96 8.24 -18.46
N GLY A 31 43.80 8.60 -17.18
CA GLY A 31 44.99 8.76 -16.31
C GLY A 31 45.07 9.97 -15.38
N SER A 32 44.31 9.97 -14.28
CA SER A 32 44.77 10.55 -13.00
C SER A 32 44.00 9.96 -11.81
N HIS A 33 44.69 9.41 -10.82
CA HIS A 33 44.04 8.94 -9.59
C HIS A 33 43.40 10.11 -8.82
N ALA A 34 42.11 9.98 -8.52
CA ALA A 34 41.41 10.71 -7.48
C ALA A 34 40.88 9.73 -6.43
N ASP A 35 40.71 10.19 -5.19
CA ASP A 35 40.35 9.36 -4.03
C ASP A 35 38.89 8.85 -4.13
N PRO A 36 38.63 7.52 -4.15
CA PRO A 36 37.32 6.99 -4.54
C PRO A 36 36.30 6.98 -3.39
N GLN A 37 35.80 8.16 -3.03
CA GLN A 37 34.39 8.25 -2.59
C GLN A 37 33.52 7.99 -3.82
N GLY A 38 33.21 6.71 -4.06
CA GLY A 38 32.48 6.28 -5.25
C GLY A 38 31.06 6.84 -5.22
N ALA A 39 30.53 7.20 -6.39
CA ALA A 39 29.15 7.63 -6.50
C ALA A 39 28.23 6.52 -5.99
N VAL A 40 27.30 6.88 -5.09
CA VAL A 40 26.20 5.99 -4.70
C VAL A 40 25.44 5.62 -5.99
N PRO A 41 25.22 4.33 -6.29
CA PRO A 41 24.49 3.96 -7.48
C PRO A 41 23.04 4.49 -7.41
N PRO A 42 22.50 5.07 -8.51
CA PRO A 42 21.12 5.52 -8.53
C PRO A 42 20.19 4.32 -8.37
N MET A 43 19.03 4.58 -7.75
CA MET A 43 17.99 3.57 -7.56
C MET A 43 16.70 4.04 -8.24
N GLU A 44 16.18 3.23 -9.16
CA GLU A 44 15.02 3.56 -9.98
C GLU A 44 14.10 2.33 -10.02
N ASN A 45 12.79 2.52 -9.78
CA ASN A 45 11.79 1.44 -9.81
C ASN A 45 12.17 0.18 -8.97
N GLY A 46 12.92 0.39 -7.87
CA GLY A 46 13.41 -0.67 -6.98
C GLY A 46 14.66 -1.41 -7.46
N TRP A 47 15.29 -0.97 -8.55
CA TRP A 47 16.56 -1.48 -9.08
C TRP A 47 17.72 -0.53 -8.78
N VAL A 48 18.84 -1.10 -8.35
CA VAL A 48 20.14 -0.42 -8.24
C VAL A 48 20.83 -0.49 -9.60
N LEU A 49 21.02 0.65 -10.26
CA LEU A 49 21.57 0.70 -11.62
C LEU A 49 23.09 0.93 -11.58
N LEU A 50 23.84 0.11 -12.33
CA LEU A 50 25.29 0.17 -12.41
C LEU A 50 25.74 0.46 -13.85
N SER A 51 26.34 1.63 -14.06
CA SER A 51 26.82 2.14 -15.34
C SER A 51 28.34 2.34 -15.39
N ALA A 52 29.03 2.25 -14.25
CA ALA A 52 30.45 2.57 -14.09
C ALA A 52 31.15 1.71 -13.00
N PRO A 53 32.47 1.45 -13.10
CA PRO A 53 33.20 0.61 -12.14
C PRO A 53 33.25 1.21 -10.72
N GLU A 54 33.19 2.53 -10.56
CA GLU A 54 33.18 3.19 -9.25
C GLU A 54 31.92 2.86 -8.43
N GLN A 55 30.78 2.64 -9.10
CA GLN A 55 29.52 2.23 -8.48
C GLN A 55 29.55 0.75 -8.09
N LEU A 56 30.11 -0.10 -8.95
CA LEU A 56 30.31 -1.51 -8.65
C LEU A 56 31.31 -1.70 -7.49
N ALA A 57 32.35 -0.87 -7.42
CA ALA A 57 33.28 -0.75 -6.29
C ALA A 57 32.67 -0.04 -5.06
N TYR A 58 31.60 0.73 -5.21
CA TYR A 58 30.84 1.28 -4.08
C TYR A 58 30.03 0.17 -3.40
N ILE A 59 29.24 -0.61 -4.15
CA ILE A 59 28.48 -1.71 -3.54
C ILE A 59 29.39 -2.78 -2.96
N ASN A 60 30.55 -3.05 -3.59
CA ASN A 60 31.52 -4.04 -3.09
C ASN A 60 32.12 -3.69 -1.71
N ARG A 61 32.13 -2.40 -1.34
CA ARG A 61 32.54 -1.91 0.00
C ARG A 61 31.40 -1.84 1.01
N ASN A 62 30.15 -1.80 0.56
CA ASN A 62 28.95 -1.60 1.39
C ASN A 62 28.01 -2.82 1.35
N GLN A 63 28.55 -4.02 1.14
CA GLN A 63 27.79 -5.19 0.66
C GLN A 63 26.51 -5.48 1.44
N GLU A 64 26.54 -5.38 2.77
CA GLU A 64 25.41 -5.62 3.68
C GLU A 64 24.12 -4.89 3.29
N GLN A 65 24.20 -3.72 2.65
CA GLN A 65 23.05 -2.92 2.21
C GLN A 65 22.43 -3.41 0.87
N TYR A 66 23.17 -4.25 0.14
CA TYR A 66 22.92 -4.63 -1.25
C TYR A 66 22.72 -6.14 -1.48
N LEU A 67 22.95 -7.00 -0.48
CA LEU A 67 22.93 -8.46 -0.65
C LEU A 67 21.55 -9.05 -1.00
N ASP A 68 20.47 -8.35 -0.65
CA ASP A 68 19.07 -8.69 -0.90
C ASP A 68 18.46 -7.91 -2.09
N LYS A 69 19.21 -6.99 -2.71
CA LYS A 69 18.67 -6.01 -3.66
C LYS A 69 18.58 -6.52 -5.09
N GLN A 70 17.74 -5.86 -5.88
CA GLN A 70 17.74 -6.02 -7.33
C GLN A 70 18.78 -5.06 -7.92
N ILE A 71 19.75 -5.59 -8.66
CA ILE A 71 20.92 -4.89 -9.19
C ILE A 71 20.98 -5.15 -10.69
N ARG A 72 21.13 -4.10 -11.50
CA ARG A 72 21.11 -4.19 -12.97
C ARG A 72 22.31 -3.46 -13.57
N LEU A 73 23.05 -4.12 -14.47
CA LEU A 73 24.02 -3.45 -15.32
C LEU A 73 23.28 -2.70 -16.45
N VAL A 74 23.74 -1.50 -16.78
CA VAL A 74 23.25 -0.70 -17.92
C VAL A 74 24.36 -0.36 -18.93
N ASN A 75 25.59 -0.82 -18.66
CA ASN A 75 26.77 -0.72 -19.52
C ASN A 75 27.68 -1.94 -19.25
N ASP A 76 28.61 -2.19 -20.17
CA ASP A 76 29.81 -2.98 -19.87
C ASP A 76 30.69 -2.24 -18.85
N ILE A 77 31.35 -2.97 -17.96
CA ILE A 77 32.16 -2.40 -16.86
C ILE A 77 33.56 -3.01 -16.85
N ASP A 78 34.59 -2.18 -16.91
CA ASP A 78 35.99 -2.60 -16.73
C ASP A 78 36.46 -2.37 -15.28
N LEU A 79 36.73 -3.46 -14.56
CA LEU A 79 37.27 -3.47 -13.20
C LEU A 79 38.81 -3.40 -13.15
N THR A 80 39.50 -3.13 -14.26
CA THR A 80 40.98 -3.05 -14.29
C THR A 80 41.51 -2.03 -13.28
N GLY A 81 42.19 -2.53 -12.25
CA GLY A 81 42.74 -1.72 -11.15
C GLY A 81 41.81 -1.55 -9.94
N VAL A 82 40.60 -2.09 -9.98
CA VAL A 82 39.69 -2.19 -8.83
C VAL A 82 40.00 -3.45 -8.02
N THR A 83 40.33 -3.30 -6.74
CA THR A 83 40.45 -4.44 -5.82
C THR A 83 39.07 -5.02 -5.53
N TRP A 84 38.80 -6.25 -5.99
CA TRP A 84 37.54 -6.94 -5.73
C TRP A 84 37.60 -7.84 -4.49
N VAL A 85 36.61 -7.73 -3.61
CA VAL A 85 36.29 -8.74 -2.59
C VAL A 85 35.11 -9.56 -3.10
N PRO A 86 35.11 -10.91 -3.02
CA PRO A 86 33.97 -11.72 -3.44
C PRO A 86 32.67 -11.23 -2.80
N PHE A 87 31.64 -10.99 -3.60
CA PHE A 87 30.40 -10.35 -3.15
C PHE A 87 29.48 -11.38 -2.49
N GLY A 88 29.14 -11.14 -1.22
CA GLY A 88 28.36 -12.07 -0.40
C GLY A 88 29.12 -13.34 0.02
N GLY A 89 28.66 -13.95 1.11
CA GLY A 89 29.27 -15.14 1.70
C GLY A 89 30.58 -14.88 2.46
N ASN A 90 31.20 -15.99 2.90
CA ASN A 90 32.36 -16.00 3.81
C ASN A 90 32.04 -15.33 5.15
N ASP A 91 32.37 -14.05 5.29
CA ASP A 91 32.11 -13.23 6.49
C ASP A 91 30.78 -12.47 6.38
N PHE A 92 30.17 -12.42 5.18
CA PHE A 92 28.87 -11.82 4.89
C PHE A 92 27.79 -12.87 4.65
N ALA A 93 26.51 -12.46 4.68
CA ALA A 93 25.41 -13.29 4.20
C ALA A 93 25.56 -13.62 2.70
N PRO A 94 25.02 -14.75 2.20
CA PRO A 94 24.95 -15.03 0.77
C PRO A 94 24.16 -13.96 0.01
N PHE A 95 24.52 -13.68 -1.24
CA PHE A 95 23.71 -12.83 -2.12
C PHE A 95 22.36 -13.51 -2.43
N SER A 96 21.26 -12.92 -1.98
CA SER A 96 19.90 -13.43 -2.08
C SER A 96 18.99 -12.64 -3.04
N GLY A 97 19.45 -11.47 -3.48
CA GLY A 97 18.75 -10.61 -4.42
C GLY A 97 18.74 -11.09 -5.88
N ILE A 98 18.60 -10.14 -6.81
CA ILE A 98 18.68 -10.39 -8.25
C ILE A 98 19.82 -9.58 -8.83
N PHE A 99 20.78 -10.22 -9.51
CA PHE A 99 21.82 -9.53 -10.27
C PHE A 99 21.62 -9.80 -11.76
N ASP A 100 21.24 -8.76 -12.50
CA ASP A 100 20.96 -8.84 -13.93
C ASP A 100 22.02 -8.10 -14.74
N GLY A 101 22.83 -8.85 -15.47
CA GLY A 101 23.80 -8.28 -16.39
C GLY A 101 23.19 -7.67 -17.65
N GLN A 102 21.91 -7.94 -17.98
CA GLN A 102 21.22 -7.45 -19.19
C GLN A 102 21.94 -7.75 -20.53
N GLY A 103 22.91 -8.68 -20.52
CA GLY A 103 23.78 -9.01 -21.66
C GLY A 103 25.19 -8.41 -21.58
N HIS A 104 25.40 -7.44 -20.68
CA HIS A 104 26.66 -6.73 -20.51
C HIS A 104 27.80 -7.60 -19.96
N THR A 105 29.02 -7.16 -20.24
CA THR A 105 30.26 -7.80 -19.82
C THR A 105 30.95 -7.01 -18.73
N ILE A 106 31.33 -7.70 -17.65
CA ILE A 106 32.33 -7.20 -16.69
C ILE A 106 33.71 -7.73 -17.11
N THR A 107 34.64 -6.82 -17.38
CA THR A 107 36.04 -7.12 -17.72
C THR A 107 36.96 -6.69 -16.58
N GLY A 108 38.26 -7.01 -16.67
CA GLY A 108 39.26 -6.56 -15.70
C GLY A 108 39.17 -7.19 -14.30
N LEU A 109 38.23 -8.12 -14.05
CA LEU A 109 38.03 -8.74 -12.73
C LEU A 109 39.24 -9.58 -12.33
N ASN A 110 40.07 -9.04 -11.43
CA ASN A 110 41.28 -9.69 -10.95
C ASN A 110 41.19 -9.99 -9.45
N ILE A 111 41.41 -11.25 -9.05
CA ILE A 111 41.48 -11.68 -7.66
C ILE A 111 42.75 -12.52 -7.50
N GLU A 112 43.73 -12.03 -6.74
CA GLU A 112 45.02 -12.70 -6.56
C GLU A 112 45.29 -13.03 -5.09
N GLY A 113 45.42 -14.32 -4.80
CA GLY A 113 45.85 -14.83 -3.50
C GLY A 113 44.80 -14.79 -2.38
N ASP A 114 43.51 -14.59 -2.69
CA ASP A 114 42.46 -14.54 -1.66
C ASP A 114 42.38 -15.88 -0.89
N THR A 115 42.44 -15.82 0.44
CA THR A 115 42.47 -16.98 1.33
C THR A 115 41.13 -17.25 2.03
N ARG A 116 40.06 -16.55 1.64
CA ARG A 116 38.65 -16.89 1.95
C ARG A 116 38.30 -18.30 1.48
N LEU A 117 37.18 -18.84 1.93
CA LEU A 117 36.78 -20.22 1.58
C LEU A 117 36.20 -20.26 0.16
N ASN A 118 35.17 -19.44 -0.09
CA ASN A 118 34.41 -19.37 -1.33
C ASN A 118 34.82 -18.10 -2.10
N VAL A 119 35.38 -18.23 -3.30
CA VAL A 119 35.91 -17.12 -4.09
C VAL A 119 35.34 -17.12 -5.51
N GLY A 120 34.96 -15.94 -5.99
CA GLY A 120 34.45 -15.68 -7.33
C GLY A 120 34.10 -14.20 -7.46
N PHE A 121 33.34 -13.81 -8.49
CA PHE A 121 32.68 -12.50 -8.49
C PHE A 121 31.74 -12.40 -7.27
N PHE A 122 30.90 -13.41 -7.05
CA PHE A 122 30.25 -13.69 -5.78
C PHE A 122 31.09 -14.66 -4.92
N GLY A 123 31.10 -14.49 -3.60
CA GLY A 123 31.64 -15.49 -2.68
C GLY A 123 30.65 -16.63 -2.50
N GLU A 124 29.50 -16.32 -1.88
CA GLU A 124 28.34 -17.20 -1.84
C GLU A 124 27.06 -16.47 -2.28
N ALA A 125 26.19 -17.17 -3.01
CA ALA A 125 24.88 -16.68 -3.44
C ALA A 125 23.79 -17.77 -3.32
N ASN A 126 22.55 -17.35 -3.09
CA ASN A 126 21.35 -18.18 -3.18
C ASN A 126 20.16 -17.49 -3.90
N GLY A 127 20.37 -16.27 -4.42
CA GLY A 127 19.41 -15.51 -5.23
C GLY A 127 19.39 -15.88 -6.71
N SER A 128 19.13 -14.90 -7.58
CA SER A 128 19.13 -15.08 -9.04
C SER A 128 20.18 -14.21 -9.72
N ILE A 129 21.12 -14.83 -10.43
CA ILE A 129 22.14 -14.16 -11.24
C ILE A 129 21.81 -14.46 -12.71
N ARG A 130 21.65 -13.44 -13.54
CA ARG A 130 21.19 -13.62 -14.92
C ARG A 130 21.87 -12.72 -15.94
N ASN A 131 21.98 -13.20 -17.18
CA ASN A 131 22.44 -12.45 -18.37
C ASN A 131 23.81 -11.76 -18.20
N LEU A 132 24.78 -12.41 -17.56
CA LEU A 132 26.03 -11.80 -17.10
C LEU A 132 27.27 -12.46 -17.74
N SER A 133 28.04 -11.67 -18.50
CA SER A 133 29.33 -12.09 -19.05
C SER A 133 30.48 -11.59 -18.16
N LEU A 134 31.46 -12.44 -17.84
CA LEU A 134 32.63 -12.08 -17.03
C LEU A 134 33.93 -12.49 -17.73
N LYS A 135 34.88 -11.56 -17.85
CA LYS A 135 36.28 -11.86 -18.23
C LYS A 135 37.16 -11.74 -16.99
N VAL A 136 37.66 -12.89 -16.51
CA VAL A 136 38.15 -13.05 -15.14
C VAL A 136 39.58 -13.56 -15.06
N ASN A 137 40.32 -13.11 -14.05
CA ASN A 137 41.59 -13.70 -13.64
C ASN A 137 41.55 -13.94 -12.12
N ILE A 138 41.11 -15.13 -11.73
CA ILE A 138 40.83 -15.48 -10.34
C ILE A 138 41.80 -16.56 -9.87
N THR A 139 42.53 -16.26 -8.80
CA THR A 139 43.38 -17.18 -8.05
C THR A 139 43.07 -17.01 -6.56
N GLY A 140 42.20 -17.82 -6.00
CA GLY A 140 41.75 -17.65 -4.61
C GLY A 140 40.81 -18.76 -4.11
N GLY A 141 40.85 -19.01 -2.80
CA GLY A 141 40.02 -19.96 -2.07
C GLY A 141 40.20 -21.43 -2.45
N SER A 142 39.72 -22.36 -1.61
CA SER A 142 39.66 -23.78 -1.99
C SER A 142 38.34 -24.16 -2.67
N ILE A 143 37.38 -23.24 -2.72
CA ILE A 143 36.12 -23.33 -3.45
C ILE A 143 36.04 -22.10 -4.36
N THR A 144 36.18 -22.30 -5.67
CA THR A 144 36.44 -21.19 -6.61
C THR A 144 35.60 -21.29 -7.88
N GLY A 145 34.88 -20.24 -8.23
CA GLY A 145 34.13 -20.14 -9.50
C GLY A 145 34.35 -18.80 -10.20
N GLY A 146 34.14 -18.74 -11.51
CA GLY A 146 34.17 -17.48 -12.25
C GLY A 146 33.04 -16.53 -11.83
N VAL A 147 31.82 -17.06 -11.75
CA VAL A 147 30.63 -16.30 -11.29
C VAL A 147 30.53 -16.36 -9.76
N ALA A 148 30.51 -17.55 -9.15
CA ALA A 148 30.34 -17.70 -7.70
C ALA A 148 31.24 -18.78 -7.11
N GLY A 149 31.85 -18.53 -5.95
CA GLY A 149 32.55 -19.58 -5.20
C GLY A 149 31.60 -20.74 -4.88
N TYR A 150 30.48 -20.44 -4.22
CA TYR A 150 29.42 -21.39 -3.91
C TYR A 150 28.05 -20.79 -4.28
N LEU A 151 27.28 -21.50 -5.10
CA LEU A 151 25.85 -21.23 -5.27
C LEU A 151 25.08 -22.23 -4.37
N SER A 152 24.53 -21.74 -3.27
CA SER A 152 23.88 -22.55 -2.20
C SER A 152 22.36 -22.64 -2.31
N GLY A 153 21.80 -22.01 -3.34
CA GLY A 153 20.40 -22.08 -3.75
C GLY A 153 20.17 -21.23 -5.01
N GLY A 154 18.94 -21.14 -5.48
CA GLY A 154 18.59 -20.20 -6.55
C GLY A 154 19.15 -20.57 -7.93
N SER A 155 19.66 -19.57 -8.67
CA SER A 155 19.90 -19.73 -10.11
C SER A 155 21.04 -18.87 -10.70
N ILE A 156 21.74 -19.43 -11.69
CA ILE A 156 22.58 -18.73 -12.67
C ILE A 156 22.04 -19.02 -14.07
N VAL A 157 21.57 -18.01 -14.80
CA VAL A 157 20.91 -18.18 -16.11
C VAL A 157 21.49 -17.23 -17.17
N GLY A 158 22.01 -17.75 -18.28
CA GLY A 158 22.56 -16.89 -19.33
C GLY A 158 23.90 -16.26 -18.94
N ALA A 159 24.78 -16.98 -18.23
CA ALA A 159 26.09 -16.49 -17.82
C ALA A 159 27.23 -17.01 -18.72
N TYR A 160 28.25 -16.19 -18.94
CA TYR A 160 29.46 -16.55 -19.68
C TYR A 160 30.72 -16.24 -18.88
N THR A 161 31.71 -17.14 -18.89
CA THR A 161 33.04 -16.87 -18.29
C THR A 161 34.21 -17.19 -19.20
N GLU A 162 35.15 -16.24 -19.26
CA GLU A 162 36.40 -16.31 -20.03
C GLU A 162 37.58 -15.94 -19.14
N GLY A 163 38.78 -16.45 -19.44
CA GLY A 163 40.01 -16.13 -18.71
C GLY A 163 40.53 -17.28 -17.85
N ASN A 164 40.92 -17.02 -16.61
CA ASN A 164 41.53 -18.00 -15.71
C ASN A 164 40.75 -18.15 -14.40
N VAL A 165 40.47 -19.38 -13.98
CA VAL A 165 39.91 -19.68 -12.64
C VAL A 165 40.76 -20.74 -11.96
N THR A 166 41.41 -20.36 -10.86
CA THR A 166 42.38 -21.16 -10.11
C THR A 166 42.04 -21.15 -8.62
N SER A 167 41.94 -22.32 -8.01
CA SER A 167 41.88 -22.43 -6.55
C SER A 167 43.25 -22.34 -5.90
N LEU A 168 43.28 -22.08 -4.60
CA LEU A 168 44.41 -22.28 -3.71
C LEU A 168 44.32 -23.63 -2.99
N VAL A 169 45.46 -24.07 -2.46
CA VAL A 169 45.57 -25.22 -1.55
C VAL A 169 44.71 -24.98 -0.29
N PRO A 170 43.86 -25.94 0.14
CA PRO A 170 43.06 -25.79 1.34
C PRO A 170 43.92 -25.79 2.60
N ARG A 171 43.53 -24.98 3.59
CA ARG A 171 44.26 -24.85 4.88
C ARG A 171 44.36 -26.17 5.67
N ASP A 172 43.44 -27.09 5.42
CA ASP A 172 43.48 -28.48 5.86
C ASP A 172 43.66 -29.35 4.61
N PRO A 173 44.79 -30.06 4.45
CA PRO A 173 45.10 -30.80 3.23
C PRO A 173 44.13 -31.97 2.97
N ASN A 174 43.36 -32.41 3.98
CA ASN A 174 42.37 -33.48 3.84
C ASN A 174 41.05 -33.02 3.18
N LYS A 175 40.87 -31.71 3.01
CA LYS A 175 39.62 -31.14 2.46
C LYS A 175 39.58 -31.15 0.93
N VAL A 176 38.37 -30.93 0.43
CA VAL A 176 38.08 -30.75 -0.99
C VAL A 176 38.69 -29.44 -1.49
N THR A 177 39.29 -29.50 -2.67
CA THR A 177 39.53 -28.34 -3.53
C THR A 177 38.55 -28.44 -4.71
N SER A 178 37.75 -27.41 -4.94
CA SER A 178 36.71 -27.40 -5.96
C SER A 178 36.82 -26.15 -6.83
N THR A 179 36.84 -26.33 -8.15
CA THR A 179 37.08 -25.23 -9.10
C THR A 179 36.21 -25.43 -10.33
N GLY A 180 35.45 -24.40 -10.71
CA GLY A 180 34.60 -24.42 -11.90
C GLY A 180 34.63 -23.11 -12.68
N GLY A 181 34.33 -23.15 -13.98
CA GLY A 181 34.26 -21.93 -14.79
C GLY A 181 33.11 -21.02 -14.38
N ILE A 182 31.98 -21.57 -13.95
CA ILE A 182 30.82 -20.80 -13.44
C ILE A 182 30.78 -20.86 -11.91
N THR A 183 30.76 -22.05 -11.32
CA THR A 183 30.70 -22.24 -9.85
C THR A 183 31.78 -23.16 -9.29
N GLY A 184 32.35 -22.82 -8.13
CA GLY A 184 33.18 -23.77 -7.38
C GLY A 184 32.34 -24.93 -6.85
N ILE A 185 31.24 -24.61 -6.17
CA ILE A 185 30.21 -25.56 -5.74
C ILE A 185 28.82 -25.11 -6.23
N LEU A 186 28.00 -26.06 -6.65
CA LEU A 186 26.59 -25.92 -7.00
C LEU A 186 25.72 -26.81 -6.09
N GLY A 187 25.02 -26.22 -5.12
CA GLY A 187 24.14 -26.92 -4.17
C GLY A 187 22.70 -26.45 -4.26
N HIS A 188 21.74 -27.38 -4.40
CA HIS A 188 20.28 -27.10 -4.42
C HIS A 188 19.85 -25.96 -5.36
N ALA A 189 20.51 -25.84 -6.52
CA ALA A 189 20.43 -24.70 -7.42
C ALA A 189 20.48 -25.10 -8.90
N ARG A 190 20.28 -24.12 -9.80
CA ARG A 190 20.20 -24.31 -11.26
C ARG A 190 21.23 -23.46 -12.00
N ILE A 191 22.06 -24.08 -12.84
CA ILE A 191 22.79 -23.40 -13.93
C ILE A 191 22.05 -23.69 -15.24
N GLU A 192 21.78 -22.67 -16.03
CA GLU A 192 21.03 -22.80 -17.28
C GLU A 192 21.55 -21.85 -18.37
N ARG A 193 21.52 -22.27 -19.63
CA ARG A 193 21.89 -21.46 -20.80
C ARG A 193 23.22 -20.71 -20.61
N SER A 194 24.20 -21.35 -19.98
CA SER A 194 25.45 -20.73 -19.56
C SER A 194 26.65 -21.44 -20.19
N SER A 195 27.76 -20.74 -20.37
CA SER A 195 28.95 -21.33 -20.99
C SER A 195 30.27 -20.84 -20.40
N SER A 196 31.32 -21.64 -20.55
CA SER A 196 32.65 -21.35 -20.02
C SER A 196 33.71 -21.67 -21.06
N SER A 197 34.55 -20.68 -21.36
CA SER A 197 35.78 -20.81 -22.14
C SER A 197 37.04 -20.74 -21.25
N ALA A 198 36.85 -20.55 -19.94
CA ALA A 198 37.93 -20.32 -18.99
C ALA A 198 38.92 -21.49 -18.85
N SER A 199 40.17 -21.16 -18.55
CA SER A 199 41.24 -22.08 -18.19
C SER A 199 41.17 -22.40 -16.70
N ILE A 200 40.82 -23.64 -16.38
CA ILE A 200 40.51 -24.09 -15.01
C ILE A 200 41.69 -24.85 -14.40
N THR A 201 42.07 -24.46 -13.18
CA THR A 201 43.15 -25.11 -12.41
C THR A 201 42.69 -25.43 -10.99
N ALA A 202 42.42 -26.71 -10.69
CA ALA A 202 42.30 -27.14 -9.30
C ALA A 202 43.70 -27.28 -8.67
N SER A 203 43.95 -26.54 -7.60
CA SER A 203 45.18 -26.66 -6.78
C SER A 203 45.18 -27.91 -5.90
N TRP A 204 46.35 -28.23 -5.34
CA TRP A 204 46.54 -29.45 -4.57
C TRP A 204 45.64 -29.53 -3.33
N GLY A 205 44.93 -30.66 -3.20
CA GLY A 205 44.29 -31.13 -1.97
C GLY A 205 44.16 -32.66 -1.98
N PHE A 206 43.54 -33.24 -0.96
CA PHE A 206 43.27 -34.69 -0.90
C PHE A 206 42.18 -35.10 -1.89
N ASN A 207 41.07 -34.37 -1.94
CA ASN A 207 40.06 -34.50 -3.01
C ASN A 207 40.09 -33.24 -3.87
N MET A 208 40.14 -33.39 -5.20
CA MET A 208 40.30 -32.29 -6.15
C MET A 208 39.30 -32.41 -7.28
N TYR A 209 38.42 -31.42 -7.44
CA TYR A 209 37.33 -31.42 -8.41
C TYR A 209 37.48 -30.23 -9.38
N GLY A 210 38.02 -30.49 -10.58
CA GLY A 210 38.21 -29.47 -11.62
C GLY A 210 37.17 -29.59 -12.73
N GLY A 211 36.15 -28.73 -12.70
CA GLY A 211 35.02 -28.71 -13.62
C GLY A 211 35.08 -27.58 -14.64
N GLY A 212 34.58 -27.77 -15.85
CA GLY A 212 34.49 -26.69 -16.84
C GLY A 212 33.33 -25.73 -16.55
N ILE A 213 32.18 -26.23 -16.09
CA ILE A 213 31.06 -25.44 -15.56
C ILE A 213 31.11 -25.39 -14.03
N SER A 214 31.11 -26.55 -13.36
CA SER A 214 31.08 -26.63 -11.89
C SER A 214 32.02 -27.68 -11.31
N GLY A 215 32.70 -27.37 -10.20
CA GLY A 215 33.57 -28.33 -9.50
C GLY A 215 32.76 -29.46 -8.84
N TYR A 216 31.96 -29.12 -7.83
CA TYR A 216 31.14 -30.05 -7.06
C TYR A 216 29.65 -29.72 -7.19
N VAL A 217 28.80 -30.74 -7.33
CA VAL A 217 27.37 -30.58 -7.59
C VAL A 217 26.54 -31.49 -6.67
N PHE A 218 25.52 -30.95 -5.99
CA PHE A 218 24.60 -31.74 -5.17
C PHE A 218 23.17 -31.16 -5.14
N GLY A 219 22.15 -32.04 -5.27
CA GLY A 219 20.74 -31.65 -5.34
C GLY A 219 20.41 -30.63 -6.45
N ALA A 220 21.19 -30.59 -7.54
CA ALA A 220 21.27 -29.45 -8.43
C ALA A 220 21.22 -29.79 -9.92
N SER A 221 20.92 -28.78 -10.75
CA SER A 221 20.72 -28.93 -12.20
C SER A 221 21.70 -28.11 -13.03
N ILE A 222 22.24 -28.69 -14.11
CA ILE A 222 22.99 -27.99 -15.16
C ILE A 222 22.32 -28.28 -16.51
N LEU A 223 21.71 -27.26 -17.11
CA LEU A 223 20.81 -27.38 -18.26
C LEU A 223 21.29 -26.50 -19.43
N ASP A 224 21.20 -26.99 -20.66
CA ASP A 224 21.44 -26.23 -21.90
C ASP A 224 22.74 -25.41 -21.86
N SER A 225 23.83 -26.00 -21.35
CA SER A 225 25.08 -25.31 -20.99
C SER A 225 26.32 -26.02 -21.54
N PHE A 226 27.40 -25.29 -21.83
CA PHE A 226 28.55 -25.87 -22.56
C PHE A 226 29.95 -25.35 -22.17
N PHE A 227 30.96 -26.20 -22.37
CA PHE A 227 32.36 -25.89 -22.05
C PHE A 227 33.31 -26.02 -23.25
N THR A 228 34.10 -24.98 -23.48
CA THR A 228 35.06 -24.87 -24.60
C THR A 228 36.52 -24.67 -24.16
N GLY A 229 36.76 -24.38 -22.88
CA GLY A 229 38.07 -24.01 -22.33
C GLY A 229 39.05 -25.18 -22.15
N GLN A 230 39.86 -25.13 -21.10
CA GLN A 230 40.78 -26.23 -20.75
C GLN A 230 40.86 -26.46 -19.24
N ILE A 231 41.19 -27.68 -18.82
CA ILE A 231 41.30 -28.05 -17.40
C ILE A 231 42.63 -28.75 -17.12
N ARG A 232 43.44 -28.20 -16.23
CA ARG A 232 44.79 -28.68 -15.90
C ARG A 232 45.05 -28.55 -14.40
N ASN A 233 45.03 -29.65 -13.68
CA ASN A 233 45.03 -29.67 -12.22
C ASN A 233 46.45 -29.90 -11.64
N VAL A 234 46.78 -29.20 -10.55
CA VAL A 234 48.09 -29.27 -9.88
C VAL A 234 47.98 -30.17 -8.65
N ALA A 235 48.14 -31.49 -8.85
CA ALA A 235 47.89 -32.50 -7.83
C ALA A 235 49.18 -33.17 -7.31
N ASN A 236 49.07 -33.95 -6.22
CA ASN A 236 50.16 -34.76 -5.69
C ASN A 236 49.91 -36.24 -6.03
N ALA A 237 50.75 -36.78 -6.93
CA ALA A 237 50.64 -38.15 -7.45
C ALA A 237 50.62 -39.25 -6.38
N SER A 238 51.11 -38.96 -5.17
CA SER A 238 51.18 -39.93 -4.07
C SER A 238 49.95 -39.96 -3.16
N ASN A 239 49.04 -38.97 -3.20
CA ASN A 239 47.95 -38.87 -2.22
C ASN A 239 46.68 -38.09 -2.66
N SER A 240 46.60 -37.55 -3.88
CA SER A 240 45.41 -36.83 -4.35
C SER A 240 44.44 -37.74 -5.12
N HIS A 241 43.15 -37.64 -4.81
CA HIS A 241 42.04 -38.09 -5.66
C HIS A 241 41.60 -36.93 -6.55
N VAL A 242 41.78 -37.07 -7.86
CA VAL A 242 41.50 -36.02 -8.84
C VAL A 242 40.35 -36.43 -9.73
N PHE A 243 39.28 -35.64 -9.77
CA PHE A 243 38.20 -35.76 -10.73
C PHE A 243 38.21 -34.54 -11.65
N THR A 244 38.19 -34.76 -12.96
CA THR A 244 38.24 -33.69 -13.96
C THR A 244 37.15 -33.88 -14.99
N SER A 245 36.34 -32.85 -15.26
CA SER A 245 35.32 -32.95 -16.30
C SER A 245 34.86 -31.62 -16.91
N GLY A 246 34.39 -31.65 -18.15
CA GLY A 246 33.97 -30.45 -18.87
C GLY A 246 32.69 -29.80 -18.34
N ILE A 247 31.72 -30.57 -17.83
CA ILE A 247 30.53 -30.00 -17.20
C ILE A 247 30.67 -30.01 -15.68
N GLY A 248 30.60 -31.17 -15.02
CA GLY A 248 30.74 -31.28 -13.56
C GLY A 248 31.78 -32.30 -13.12
N ALA A 249 32.73 -31.93 -12.27
CA ALA A 249 33.78 -32.88 -11.87
C ALA A 249 33.28 -33.94 -10.89
N TYR A 250 32.42 -33.60 -9.92
CA TYR A 250 31.88 -34.56 -8.95
C TYR A 250 30.41 -34.26 -8.60
N PHE A 251 29.52 -35.21 -8.89
CA PHE A 251 28.09 -35.13 -8.56
C PHE A 251 27.71 -36.07 -7.40
N SER A 252 27.08 -35.52 -6.37
CA SER A 252 26.59 -36.25 -5.19
C SER A 252 25.10 -35.98 -4.97
N GLY A 253 24.23 -36.89 -5.43
CA GLY A 253 22.79 -36.81 -5.17
C GLY A 253 22.35 -37.70 -4.02
N THR A 254 21.15 -37.44 -3.50
CA THR A 254 20.40 -38.37 -2.63
C THR A 254 18.97 -38.51 -3.17
N PRO A 255 18.23 -39.57 -2.80
CA PRO A 255 16.82 -39.69 -3.18
C PRO A 255 16.00 -38.48 -2.72
N GLY A 256 15.25 -37.84 -3.63
CA GLY A 256 14.56 -36.58 -3.42
C GLY A 256 15.43 -35.32 -3.51
N ASN A 257 16.73 -35.47 -3.79
CA ASN A 257 17.68 -34.42 -4.17
C ASN A 257 18.62 -34.95 -5.26
N GLU A 258 18.03 -35.47 -6.33
CA GLU A 258 18.73 -35.95 -7.52
C GLU A 258 19.43 -34.80 -8.26
N ASN A 259 20.62 -35.06 -8.82
CA ASN A 259 21.23 -34.11 -9.75
C ASN A 259 20.70 -34.33 -11.18
N THR A 260 20.59 -33.25 -11.97
CA THR A 260 20.22 -33.33 -13.40
C THR A 260 21.24 -32.64 -14.28
N VAL A 261 21.68 -33.32 -15.34
CA VAL A 261 22.45 -32.73 -16.45
C VAL A 261 21.67 -32.96 -17.73
N ARG A 262 21.35 -31.91 -18.48
CA ARG A 262 20.52 -32.02 -19.70
C ARG A 262 20.96 -31.06 -20.79
N ASN A 263 20.96 -31.54 -22.04
CA ASN A 263 21.33 -30.75 -23.23
C ASN A 263 22.69 -30.04 -23.07
N THR A 264 23.66 -30.70 -22.44
CA THR A 264 24.98 -30.10 -22.21
C THR A 264 26.00 -30.63 -23.20
N TYR A 265 27.06 -29.85 -23.47
CA TYR A 265 28.18 -30.40 -24.23
C TYR A 265 29.55 -29.87 -23.81
N SER A 266 30.58 -30.70 -24.01
CA SER A 266 31.97 -30.32 -23.80
C SER A 266 32.81 -30.57 -25.05
N ARG A 267 33.54 -29.54 -25.47
CA ARG A 267 34.68 -29.66 -26.40
C ARG A 267 36.02 -29.24 -25.77
N GLY A 268 35.98 -28.75 -24.52
CA GLY A 268 37.14 -28.22 -23.81
C GLY A 268 38.17 -29.30 -23.45
N ARG A 269 39.44 -28.92 -23.49
CA ARG A 269 40.59 -29.84 -23.41
C ARG A 269 40.91 -30.23 -21.95
N ILE A 270 40.81 -31.51 -21.64
CA ILE A 270 41.19 -32.08 -20.34
C ILE A 270 42.63 -32.59 -20.44
N HIS A 271 43.55 -32.01 -19.67
CA HIS A 271 44.97 -32.32 -19.81
C HIS A 271 45.31 -33.73 -19.25
N PRO A 272 46.06 -34.56 -20.00
CA PRO A 272 46.35 -35.93 -19.58
C PRO A 272 47.30 -36.01 -18.37
N GLU A 273 48.10 -34.97 -18.10
CA GLU A 273 49.09 -34.97 -17.02
C GLU A 273 48.53 -34.73 -15.60
N ASN A 274 47.21 -34.51 -15.42
CA ASN A 274 46.57 -34.28 -14.11
C ASN A 274 46.94 -35.41 -13.10
N PRO A 275 47.83 -35.19 -12.10
CA PRO A 275 48.56 -36.29 -11.48
C PRO A 275 48.07 -36.65 -10.06
N GLY A 276 47.05 -37.50 -9.95
CA GLY A 276 46.57 -38.06 -8.68
C GLY A 276 46.96 -39.53 -8.46
N TRP A 277 46.95 -39.96 -7.20
CA TRP A 277 46.96 -41.39 -6.81
C TRP A 277 45.76 -42.13 -7.44
N TYR A 278 44.63 -41.43 -7.51
CA TYR A 278 43.46 -41.81 -8.28
C TYR A 278 43.05 -40.62 -9.15
N THR A 279 42.79 -40.86 -10.44
CA THR A 279 42.54 -39.79 -11.42
C THR A 279 41.42 -40.20 -12.39
N GLY A 280 40.21 -39.65 -12.19
CA GLY A 280 39.08 -39.80 -13.11
C GLY A 280 39.02 -38.64 -14.11
N ARG A 281 38.82 -38.95 -15.40
CA ARG A 281 38.77 -37.94 -16.49
C ARG A 281 37.70 -38.29 -17.52
N SER A 282 36.71 -37.43 -17.67
CA SER A 282 35.58 -37.60 -18.58
C SER A 282 35.09 -36.26 -19.11
N ALA A 283 34.26 -36.24 -20.16
CA ALA A 283 33.86 -34.98 -20.75
C ALA A 283 32.65 -34.29 -20.07
N ILE A 284 31.71 -35.04 -19.47
CA ILE A 284 30.48 -34.51 -18.88
C ILE A 284 30.47 -34.62 -17.35
N ALA A 285 30.69 -35.83 -16.80
CA ALA A 285 30.69 -36.02 -15.35
C ALA A 285 31.85 -36.89 -14.86
N GLY A 286 32.71 -36.35 -13.98
CA GLY A 286 33.88 -37.09 -13.47
C GLY A 286 33.46 -38.24 -12.57
N TYR A 287 32.76 -37.91 -11.49
CA TYR A 287 32.06 -38.86 -10.61
C TYR A 287 30.55 -38.60 -10.61
N THR A 288 29.73 -39.65 -10.59
CA THR A 288 28.27 -39.56 -10.42
C THR A 288 27.71 -40.53 -9.38
N ASN A 289 26.95 -40.00 -8.43
CA ASN A 289 25.97 -40.71 -7.62
C ASN A 289 24.60 -40.01 -7.77
N THR A 290 23.52 -40.78 -7.91
CA THR A 290 22.11 -40.31 -7.94
C THR A 290 21.93 -39.06 -8.83
N THR A 291 22.31 -39.21 -10.09
CA THR A 291 22.38 -38.15 -11.11
C THR A 291 21.76 -38.64 -12.42
N GLY A 292 20.83 -37.88 -13.00
CA GLY A 292 20.32 -38.14 -14.36
C GLY A 292 21.04 -37.28 -15.39
N ILE A 293 21.76 -37.91 -16.33
CA ILE A 293 22.35 -37.24 -17.50
C ILE A 293 21.52 -37.59 -18.73
N TYR A 294 21.04 -36.56 -19.43
CA TYR A 294 20.14 -36.64 -20.58
C TYR A 294 20.73 -35.89 -21.77
N SER A 295 20.62 -36.47 -22.97
CA SER A 295 20.88 -35.82 -24.27
C SER A 295 22.14 -34.94 -24.26
N SER A 296 23.25 -35.43 -23.70
CA SER A 296 24.48 -34.65 -23.53
C SER A 296 25.65 -35.26 -24.30
N TYR A 297 26.53 -34.42 -24.83
CA TYR A 297 27.44 -34.77 -25.92
C TYR A 297 28.86 -34.26 -25.72
N PHE A 298 29.86 -34.95 -26.25
CA PHE A 298 31.23 -34.44 -26.21
C PHE A 298 32.04 -34.74 -27.45
N ASP A 299 32.99 -33.85 -27.72
CA ASP A 299 33.99 -34.04 -28.76
C ASP A 299 35.13 -34.94 -28.24
N LYS A 300 35.18 -36.18 -28.72
CA LYS A 300 36.21 -37.18 -28.33
C LYS A 300 37.59 -36.92 -28.94
N GLU A 301 37.72 -35.93 -29.81
CA GLU A 301 38.96 -35.60 -30.53
C GLU A 301 39.62 -34.35 -29.94
N THR A 302 38.85 -33.32 -29.56
CA THR A 302 39.38 -32.10 -28.91
C THR A 302 39.53 -32.22 -27.38
N SER A 303 38.62 -32.94 -26.70
CA SER A 303 38.61 -33.00 -25.24
C SER A 303 39.75 -33.84 -24.63
N MET A 304 40.41 -34.67 -25.44
CA MET A 304 41.43 -35.66 -25.04
C MET A 304 40.95 -36.76 -24.07
N VAL A 305 39.63 -36.98 -23.98
CA VAL A 305 39.02 -38.09 -23.21
C VAL A 305 38.10 -38.93 -24.09
N SER A 306 38.03 -40.23 -23.83
CA SER A 306 37.22 -41.20 -24.59
C SER A 306 35.86 -41.53 -23.96
N VAL A 307 35.55 -40.96 -22.78
CA VAL A 307 34.33 -41.27 -22.01
C VAL A 307 33.60 -40.00 -21.57
N GLY A 308 32.27 -40.04 -21.64
CA GLY A 308 31.41 -38.95 -21.17
C GLY A 308 31.27 -38.93 -19.65
N VAL A 309 31.34 -40.12 -19.02
CA VAL A 309 31.35 -40.32 -17.56
C VAL A 309 32.45 -41.32 -17.24
N ASP A 310 33.21 -41.08 -16.17
CA ASP A 310 34.36 -41.91 -15.76
C ASP A 310 33.98 -42.88 -14.62
N SER A 311 33.46 -42.36 -13.51
CA SER A 311 33.25 -43.14 -12.29
C SER A 311 31.83 -43.05 -11.73
N THR A 312 31.19 -44.19 -11.48
CA THR A 312 29.74 -44.27 -11.24
C THR A 312 29.36 -45.14 -10.05
N TYR A 313 28.61 -44.56 -9.10
CA TYR A 313 27.71 -45.27 -8.20
C TYR A 313 26.27 -44.79 -8.48
N ASN A 314 25.90 -44.81 -9.76
CA ASN A 314 24.74 -44.06 -10.25
C ASN A 314 23.49 -44.91 -10.42
N SER A 315 22.34 -44.35 -10.01
CA SER A 315 21.01 -44.92 -10.17
C SER A 315 20.20 -44.33 -11.33
N GLY A 316 20.64 -43.19 -11.88
CA GLY A 316 19.99 -42.50 -13.00
C GLY A 316 20.55 -42.86 -14.38
N PRO A 317 19.90 -42.39 -15.46
CA PRO A 317 20.40 -42.54 -16.84
C PRO A 317 21.70 -41.75 -17.05
N LEU A 318 22.52 -42.21 -17.99
CA LEU A 318 23.85 -41.64 -18.30
C LEU A 318 24.03 -41.39 -19.81
N GLU A 319 23.19 -40.54 -20.40
CA GLU A 319 23.25 -40.16 -21.81
C GLU A 319 24.35 -39.13 -22.08
N ALA A 320 25.61 -39.60 -22.10
CA ALA A 320 26.80 -38.79 -22.35
C ALA A 320 27.59 -39.33 -23.56
N ALA A 321 27.18 -38.95 -24.78
CA ALA A 321 27.64 -39.56 -26.04
C ALA A 321 28.89 -38.89 -26.65
N GLY A 322 29.86 -39.71 -27.08
CA GLY A 322 31.12 -39.24 -27.68
C GLY A 322 31.08 -39.15 -29.20
N LEU A 323 31.06 -37.94 -29.74
CA LEU A 323 31.05 -37.61 -31.16
C LEU A 323 32.43 -37.12 -31.63
N THR A 324 32.72 -37.23 -32.93
CA THR A 324 33.89 -36.61 -33.58
C THR A 324 33.67 -35.11 -33.77
N THR A 325 34.73 -34.34 -34.02
CA THR A 325 34.65 -32.93 -34.41
C THR A 325 33.81 -32.72 -35.67
N ALA A 326 33.69 -33.72 -36.55
CA ALA A 326 32.79 -33.65 -37.71
C ALA A 326 31.32 -33.90 -37.34
N GLU A 327 31.04 -34.84 -36.43
CA GLU A 327 29.69 -35.18 -35.95
C GLU A 327 29.12 -34.08 -35.02
N MET A 328 29.95 -33.49 -34.17
CA MET A 328 29.58 -32.40 -33.24
C MET A 328 29.06 -31.13 -33.94
N LYS A 329 29.31 -30.97 -35.25
CA LYS A 329 28.90 -29.80 -36.04
C LYS A 329 27.66 -30.04 -36.89
N GLN A 330 26.92 -31.12 -36.61
CA GLN A 330 25.74 -31.53 -37.37
C GLN A 330 24.51 -31.61 -36.47
N ARG A 331 23.52 -30.73 -36.72
CA ARG A 331 22.26 -30.61 -35.96
C ARG A 331 21.53 -31.95 -35.75
N VAL A 332 21.63 -32.88 -36.70
CA VAL A 332 20.95 -34.19 -36.67
C VAL A 332 21.42 -35.10 -35.52
N ASN A 333 22.61 -34.89 -34.97
CA ASN A 333 23.16 -35.75 -33.91
C ASN A 333 22.68 -35.37 -32.49
N TYR A 334 22.02 -34.21 -32.35
CA TYR A 334 21.58 -33.63 -31.09
C TYR A 334 20.10 -33.92 -30.81
N THR A 335 19.82 -35.18 -30.47
CA THR A 335 18.48 -35.67 -30.15
C THR A 335 17.93 -34.95 -28.91
N GLY A 336 16.68 -34.49 -28.98
CA GLY A 336 16.00 -33.83 -27.84
C GLY A 336 16.33 -32.35 -27.63
N TRP A 337 17.22 -31.77 -28.44
CA TRP A 337 17.62 -30.36 -28.34
C TRP A 337 16.66 -29.43 -29.09
N ASP A 338 16.26 -28.34 -28.45
CA ASP A 338 15.48 -27.27 -29.08
C ASP A 338 16.41 -26.32 -29.86
N PHE A 339 16.41 -26.45 -31.19
CA PHE A 339 17.13 -25.56 -32.12
C PHE A 339 16.27 -24.43 -32.70
N GLU A 340 15.04 -24.26 -32.21
CA GLU A 340 14.11 -23.20 -32.59
C GLU A 340 14.18 -22.04 -31.58
N HIS A 341 14.27 -22.35 -30.28
CA HIS A 341 14.26 -21.37 -29.17
C HIS A 341 15.53 -21.36 -28.30
N THR A 342 16.30 -22.46 -28.24
CA THR A 342 17.48 -22.54 -27.34
C THR A 342 18.81 -22.55 -28.06
N TRP A 343 19.00 -23.42 -29.05
CA TRP A 343 20.27 -23.64 -29.72
C TRP A 343 20.26 -23.23 -31.18
N ASN A 344 21.44 -22.95 -31.74
CA ASN A 344 21.67 -22.89 -33.19
C ASN A 344 23.04 -23.49 -33.54
N ILE A 345 23.27 -23.78 -34.82
CA ILE A 345 24.58 -24.17 -35.37
C ILE A 345 24.80 -23.32 -36.62
N HIS A 346 25.90 -22.57 -36.67
CA HIS A 346 26.35 -21.84 -37.85
C HIS A 346 27.85 -22.01 -38.03
N ALA A 347 28.30 -22.26 -39.27
CA ALA A 347 29.67 -22.74 -39.55
C ALA A 347 30.80 -21.82 -39.06
N ASN A 348 30.53 -20.51 -38.92
CA ASN A 348 31.51 -19.51 -38.50
C ASN A 348 31.43 -19.16 -37.00
N VAL A 349 30.33 -19.50 -36.32
CA VAL A 349 30.08 -19.15 -34.91
C VAL A 349 30.50 -20.31 -34.02
N ASN A 350 31.19 -20.03 -32.91
CA ASN A 350 31.61 -21.05 -31.93
C ASN A 350 32.32 -22.26 -32.60
N ASP A 351 33.18 -21.99 -33.58
CA ASP A 351 33.86 -22.97 -34.47
C ASP A 351 32.92 -23.95 -35.21
N GLY A 352 31.64 -23.63 -35.37
CA GLY A 352 30.63 -24.50 -36.00
C GLY A 352 29.97 -25.51 -35.06
N TYR A 353 30.23 -25.44 -33.75
CA TYR A 353 29.52 -26.23 -32.72
C TYR A 353 28.18 -25.57 -32.34
N PRO A 354 27.29 -26.26 -31.59
CA PRO A 354 26.10 -25.63 -31.05
C PRO A 354 26.43 -24.42 -30.18
N TYR A 355 25.63 -23.38 -30.31
CA TYR A 355 25.70 -22.17 -29.49
C TYR A 355 24.29 -21.69 -29.15
N LEU A 356 24.16 -20.81 -28.15
CA LEU A 356 22.86 -20.41 -27.61
C LEU A 356 22.24 -19.27 -28.42
N ARG A 357 20.94 -19.39 -28.73
CA ARG A 357 20.19 -18.36 -29.48
C ARG A 357 20.09 -17.04 -28.70
N PRO A 358 20.03 -15.89 -29.40
CA PRO A 358 19.86 -14.60 -28.75
C PRO A 358 18.46 -14.44 -28.14
N ARG A 359 18.32 -13.50 -27.20
CA ARG A 359 17.03 -13.10 -26.60
C ARG A 359 16.99 -11.58 -26.43
N VAL A 360 15.87 -10.94 -26.75
CA VAL A 360 15.61 -9.57 -26.29
C VAL A 360 15.38 -9.63 -24.77
N LEU A 361 16.07 -8.76 -24.01
CA LEU A 361 15.98 -8.66 -22.55
C LEU A 361 15.27 -7.39 -22.08
N THR A 362 15.19 -6.35 -22.92
CA THR A 362 14.34 -5.18 -22.68
C THR A 362 12.91 -5.63 -22.39
N GLU A 363 12.43 -5.34 -21.17
CA GLU A 363 11.14 -5.78 -20.66
C GLU A 363 9.99 -4.91 -21.25
N GLU A 364 10.21 -3.60 -21.40
CA GLU A 364 9.29 -2.60 -21.96
C GLU A 364 10.04 -1.43 -22.64
N ILE A 365 9.33 -0.57 -23.38
CA ILE A 365 9.87 0.65 -24.01
C ILE A 365 9.11 1.86 -23.43
N PRO A 366 9.77 2.81 -22.73
CA PRO A 366 9.09 3.99 -22.17
C PRO A 366 8.46 4.88 -23.24
N PHE A 367 7.40 5.61 -22.88
CA PHE A 367 6.74 6.54 -23.79
C PHE A 367 7.70 7.63 -24.28
N ALA A 368 7.46 8.13 -25.50
CA ALA A 368 8.15 9.29 -26.06
C ALA A 368 7.24 10.53 -26.04
N VAL A 369 7.81 11.73 -26.11
CA VAL A 369 7.08 12.99 -26.20
C VAL A 369 7.36 13.65 -27.56
N GLN A 370 6.31 14.04 -28.28
CA GLN A 370 6.42 14.67 -29.60
C GLN A 370 7.23 15.97 -29.52
N GLY A 371 8.27 16.08 -30.35
CA GLY A 371 9.18 17.22 -30.40
C GLY A 371 10.39 17.13 -29.46
N GLU A 372 10.39 16.23 -28.48
CA GLU A 372 11.50 16.05 -27.53
C GLU A 372 12.50 14.97 -27.98
N PRO A 373 13.78 15.05 -27.56
CA PRO A 373 14.77 14.01 -27.87
C PRO A 373 14.49 12.73 -27.08
N TYR A 374 14.54 11.59 -27.78
CA TYR A 374 14.41 10.25 -27.21
C TYR A 374 15.71 9.46 -27.42
N SER A 375 16.12 8.68 -26.43
CA SER A 375 17.18 7.68 -26.52
C SER A 375 16.88 6.53 -25.56
N LEU A 376 16.90 5.29 -26.07
CA LEU A 376 16.75 4.06 -25.29
C LEU A 376 17.68 2.99 -25.86
N MET A 377 18.60 2.48 -25.04
CA MET A 377 19.42 1.32 -25.38
C MET A 377 18.64 0.02 -25.13
N LEU A 378 18.58 -0.85 -26.15
CA LEU A 378 17.96 -2.17 -26.04
C LEU A 378 18.95 -3.20 -25.49
N ALA A 379 18.51 -3.94 -24.49
CA ALA A 379 19.25 -5.01 -23.84
C ALA A 379 18.95 -6.37 -24.50
N GLY A 380 19.97 -7.22 -24.62
CA GLY A 380 19.83 -8.53 -25.27
C GLY A 380 20.88 -9.53 -24.81
N PHE A 381 20.45 -10.77 -24.60
CA PHE A 381 21.35 -11.90 -24.39
C PHE A 381 21.91 -12.31 -25.74
N ASP A 382 23.23 -12.31 -25.85
CA ASP A 382 23.98 -12.88 -26.97
C ASP A 382 24.70 -14.16 -26.51
N GLY A 383 24.41 -15.29 -27.17
CA GLY A 383 25.09 -16.57 -26.95
C GLY A 383 26.24 -16.85 -27.92
N THR A 384 26.61 -15.88 -28.77
CA THR A 384 27.83 -15.88 -29.60
C THR A 384 28.97 -15.12 -28.93
N HIS A 385 28.62 -14.10 -28.12
CA HIS A 385 29.53 -13.12 -27.51
C HIS A 385 30.32 -12.27 -28.54
N ALA A 386 29.77 -12.16 -29.76
CA ALA A 386 30.29 -11.33 -30.85
C ALA A 386 29.50 -10.01 -31.03
N GLY A 387 28.34 -9.88 -30.38
CA GLY A 387 27.44 -8.74 -30.45
C GLY A 387 26.16 -9.02 -31.25
N LEU A 388 25.10 -8.26 -30.95
CA LEU A 388 23.83 -8.33 -31.66
C LEU A 388 23.70 -7.17 -32.65
N THR A 389 23.11 -7.46 -33.81
CA THR A 389 22.67 -6.44 -34.77
C THR A 389 21.16 -6.27 -34.66
N TRP A 390 20.73 -5.00 -34.55
CA TRP A 390 19.36 -4.64 -34.24
C TRP A 390 18.63 -3.97 -35.41
N SER A 391 17.33 -4.21 -35.51
CA SER A 391 16.44 -3.58 -36.50
C SER A 391 15.01 -3.48 -35.95
N ALA A 392 14.26 -2.48 -36.42
CA ALA A 392 12.89 -2.20 -35.98
C ALA A 392 11.96 -1.92 -37.15
N THR A 393 10.68 -2.24 -36.97
CA THR A 393 9.57 -1.73 -37.78
C THR A 393 8.46 -1.20 -36.87
N GLY A 394 7.66 -0.24 -37.36
CA GLY A 394 6.57 0.36 -36.57
C GLY A 394 6.99 1.50 -35.63
N LEU A 395 8.24 1.99 -35.70
CA LEU A 395 8.64 3.22 -35.00
C LEU A 395 7.90 4.47 -35.54
N PRO A 396 7.62 5.48 -34.70
CA PRO A 396 7.14 6.80 -35.13
C PRO A 396 8.10 7.52 -36.09
N ASP A 397 7.55 8.34 -36.98
CA ASP A 397 8.34 9.27 -37.80
C ASP A 397 9.24 10.14 -36.91
N GLY A 398 10.54 10.17 -37.23
CA GLY A 398 11.57 10.88 -36.47
C GLY A 398 12.35 10.03 -35.46
N LEU A 399 11.91 8.81 -35.16
CA LEU A 399 12.68 7.82 -34.38
C LEU A 399 13.30 6.75 -35.28
N ASN A 400 14.53 6.34 -34.94
CA ASN A 400 15.29 5.33 -35.67
C ASN A 400 15.96 4.38 -34.68
N LEU A 401 16.13 3.11 -35.05
CA LEU A 401 16.97 2.15 -34.31
C LEU A 401 18.33 2.04 -35.01
N ASN A 402 19.42 2.34 -34.31
CA ASN A 402 20.76 2.09 -34.85
C ASN A 402 21.15 0.59 -34.71
N PRO A 403 22.08 0.07 -35.53
CA PRO A 403 22.43 -1.36 -35.51
C PRO A 403 22.98 -1.87 -34.18
N SER A 404 23.47 -0.98 -33.31
CA SER A 404 23.98 -1.28 -31.96
C SER A 404 22.90 -1.44 -30.89
N GLY A 405 21.63 -1.10 -31.17
CA GLY A 405 20.52 -1.33 -30.25
C GLY A 405 19.86 -0.06 -29.68
N GLU A 406 20.28 1.13 -30.07
CA GLU A 406 19.70 2.38 -29.55
C GLU A 406 18.53 2.89 -30.42
N ILE A 407 17.33 2.94 -29.84
CA ILE A 407 16.21 3.70 -30.40
C ILE A 407 16.46 5.17 -30.05
N HIS A 408 16.64 6.02 -31.06
CA HIS A 408 17.04 7.42 -30.88
C HIS A 408 16.35 8.34 -31.90
N GLY A 409 16.25 9.62 -31.56
CA GLY A 409 15.76 10.68 -32.47
C GLY A 409 14.82 11.66 -31.79
N THR A 410 13.91 12.23 -32.56
CA THR A 410 12.89 13.19 -32.09
C THR A 410 11.58 12.90 -32.83
N PRO A 411 10.53 12.39 -32.17
CA PRO A 411 9.32 11.96 -32.86
C PRO A 411 8.50 13.18 -33.31
N THR A 412 8.15 13.22 -34.59
CA THR A 412 7.60 14.43 -35.24
C THR A 412 6.08 14.47 -35.33
N SER A 413 5.38 13.33 -35.22
CA SER A 413 3.93 13.24 -35.43
C SER A 413 3.28 12.21 -34.50
N ALA A 414 2.38 12.66 -33.62
CA ALA A 414 1.51 11.76 -32.86
C ALA A 414 0.41 11.15 -33.73
N LEU A 415 -0.01 9.91 -33.44
CA LEU A 415 -1.20 9.31 -34.05
C LEU A 415 -2.47 10.00 -33.54
N SER A 416 -3.46 10.17 -34.42
CA SER A 416 -4.68 10.92 -34.13
C SER A 416 -5.60 10.20 -33.13
N GLY A 417 -5.45 10.50 -31.85
CA GLY A 417 -6.31 10.01 -30.76
C GLY A 417 -5.69 8.86 -29.96
N ASN A 418 -4.56 9.13 -29.28
CA ASN A 418 -3.85 8.22 -28.35
C ASN A 418 -3.82 6.76 -28.79
N SER A 419 -3.28 6.52 -29.99
CA SER A 419 -2.93 5.19 -30.47
C SER A 419 -1.46 4.93 -30.18
N SER A 420 -1.16 3.85 -29.45
CA SER A 420 0.20 3.33 -29.26
C SER A 420 0.78 2.82 -30.58
N TYR A 421 2.10 2.83 -30.71
CA TYR A 421 2.82 2.26 -31.86
C TYR A 421 3.22 0.81 -31.59
N ASP A 422 2.81 -0.11 -32.46
CA ASP A 422 3.27 -1.50 -32.51
C ASP A 422 4.74 -1.58 -32.99
N VAL A 423 5.69 -1.37 -32.08
CA VAL A 423 7.13 -1.42 -32.37
C VAL A 423 7.62 -2.88 -32.34
N ILE A 424 7.96 -3.42 -33.51
CA ILE A 424 8.50 -4.77 -33.65
C ILE A 424 10.02 -4.68 -33.72
N ILE A 425 10.69 -5.18 -32.68
CA ILE A 425 12.15 -5.26 -32.59
C ILE A 425 12.62 -6.64 -33.06
N THR A 426 13.65 -6.67 -33.91
CA THR A 426 14.37 -7.90 -34.28
C THR A 426 15.86 -7.75 -33.93
N ALA A 427 16.36 -8.66 -33.08
CA ALA A 427 17.78 -8.80 -32.79
C ALA A 427 18.34 -10.03 -33.53
N THR A 428 19.54 -9.90 -34.10
CA THR A 428 20.18 -10.93 -34.93
C THR A 428 21.64 -11.12 -34.50
N ASP A 429 22.04 -12.38 -34.27
CA ASP A 429 23.42 -12.73 -33.90
C ASP A 429 24.36 -12.86 -35.12
N GLU A 430 25.66 -13.07 -34.87
CA GLU A 430 26.69 -13.31 -35.91
C GLU A 430 26.39 -14.53 -36.80
N GLY A 431 25.61 -15.49 -36.30
CA GLY A 431 25.16 -16.68 -37.03
C GLY A 431 23.90 -16.48 -37.87
N GLY A 432 23.34 -15.26 -37.88
CA GLY A 432 22.09 -14.93 -38.57
C GLY A 432 20.84 -15.48 -37.86
N ALA A 433 20.93 -15.94 -36.61
CA ALA A 433 19.76 -16.38 -35.86
C ALA A 433 19.03 -15.15 -35.30
N THR A 434 17.76 -15.02 -35.65
CA THR A 434 16.90 -13.93 -35.21
C THR A 434 16.10 -14.29 -33.96
N VAL A 435 15.77 -13.26 -33.19
CA VAL A 435 14.70 -13.23 -32.18
C VAL A 435 13.89 -11.94 -32.36
N VAL A 436 12.57 -12.04 -32.25
CA VAL A 436 11.63 -10.93 -32.48
C VAL A 436 10.83 -10.68 -31.21
N ARG A 437 10.61 -9.41 -30.85
CA ARG A 437 9.73 -9.01 -29.74
C ARG A 437 8.95 -7.74 -30.13
N SER A 438 7.64 -7.78 -29.93
CA SER A 438 6.77 -6.61 -30.10
C SER A 438 6.64 -5.83 -28.79
N PHE A 439 6.53 -4.52 -28.91
CA PHE A 439 6.36 -3.57 -27.82
C PHE A 439 5.27 -2.57 -28.21
N GLN A 440 4.64 -1.94 -27.20
CA GLN A 440 3.88 -0.72 -27.40
C GLN A 440 4.80 0.47 -27.08
N LEU A 441 4.83 1.46 -27.97
CA LEU A 441 5.44 2.76 -27.72
C LEU A 441 4.35 3.84 -27.77
N ASP A 442 4.00 4.37 -26.61
CA ASP A 442 3.11 5.54 -26.53
C ASP A 442 3.88 6.79 -26.97
N LEU A 443 3.27 7.57 -27.86
CA LEU A 443 3.76 8.89 -28.23
C LEU A 443 2.82 9.96 -27.67
N LYS A 444 3.21 10.52 -26.52
CA LYS A 444 2.51 11.63 -25.86
C LYS A 444 2.87 12.97 -26.48
N THR A 445 2.13 14.02 -26.13
CA THR A 445 2.43 15.40 -26.49
C THR A 445 2.40 16.27 -25.23
N MET A 446 3.05 17.44 -25.24
CA MET A 446 2.96 18.39 -24.11
C MET A 446 1.59 19.09 -24.11
N ALA A 447 1.06 19.43 -22.93
CA ALA A 447 -0.17 20.20 -22.84
C ALA A 447 0.05 21.64 -23.37
N PRO A 448 -0.82 22.17 -24.25
CA PRO A 448 -0.72 23.54 -24.76
C PRO A 448 -0.93 24.58 -23.64
N PRO A 449 -0.43 25.82 -23.83
CA PRO A 449 -0.61 26.90 -22.87
C PRO A 449 -2.07 27.38 -22.81
N LEU A 450 -2.54 27.77 -21.62
CA LEU A 450 -3.84 28.46 -21.44
C LEU A 450 -3.81 29.89 -22.02
N GLU A 451 -4.93 30.32 -22.59
CA GLU A 451 -5.10 31.65 -23.18
C GLU A 451 -5.74 32.67 -22.23
N ASN A 452 -5.34 33.93 -22.37
CA ASN A 452 -5.90 35.09 -21.64
C ASN A 452 -5.88 34.94 -20.10
N VAL A 453 -4.83 34.33 -19.55
CA VAL A 453 -4.60 34.24 -18.10
C VAL A 453 -4.25 35.62 -17.53
N SER A 454 -4.90 36.02 -16.43
CA SER A 454 -4.59 37.24 -15.68
C SER A 454 -4.84 37.08 -14.18
N VAL A 455 -4.10 37.82 -13.35
CA VAL A 455 -4.06 37.68 -11.88
C VAL A 455 -4.37 39.03 -11.23
N GLN A 456 -5.05 39.01 -10.08
CA GLN A 456 -5.42 40.20 -9.29
C GLN A 456 -5.56 39.85 -7.79
N PRO A 457 -5.50 40.82 -6.86
CA PRO A 457 -5.86 40.60 -5.46
C PRO A 457 -7.25 39.99 -5.29
N GLY A 458 -7.39 39.04 -4.36
CA GLY A 458 -8.69 38.49 -4.00
C GLY A 458 -9.52 39.40 -3.08
N ALA A 459 -10.71 38.91 -2.74
CA ALA A 459 -11.68 39.58 -1.88
C ALA A 459 -11.24 39.61 -0.41
N GLU A 460 -10.73 38.50 0.11
CA GLU A 460 -10.23 38.34 1.48
C GLU A 460 -8.71 38.61 1.61
N ILE A 461 -8.19 38.66 2.83
CA ILE A 461 -6.78 39.00 3.08
C ILE A 461 -5.91 37.73 3.01
N GLY A 462 -4.76 37.82 2.33
CA GLY A 462 -3.90 36.65 2.06
C GLY A 462 -4.41 35.79 0.90
N THR A 463 -5.21 36.37 0.00
CA THR A 463 -5.77 35.69 -1.17
C THR A 463 -5.41 36.39 -2.49
N THR A 464 -5.45 35.62 -3.58
CA THR A 464 -5.35 36.09 -4.98
C THR A 464 -6.51 35.54 -5.80
N ALA A 465 -6.83 36.13 -6.95
CA ALA A 465 -7.85 35.63 -7.87
C ALA A 465 -7.31 35.64 -9.30
N ILE A 466 -7.65 34.61 -10.08
CA ILE A 466 -7.13 34.37 -11.43
C ILE A 466 -8.30 34.26 -12.41
N THR A 467 -8.21 34.91 -13.56
CA THR A 467 -9.16 34.71 -14.66
C THR A 467 -8.43 34.19 -15.90
N VAL A 468 -9.12 33.38 -16.71
CA VAL A 468 -8.57 32.65 -17.86
C VAL A 468 -9.71 32.39 -18.86
N THR A 469 -9.39 32.24 -20.15
CA THR A 469 -10.34 31.74 -21.14
C THR A 469 -10.08 30.24 -21.40
N PRO A 470 -11.01 29.33 -21.04
CA PRO A 470 -10.85 27.91 -21.39
C PRO A 470 -10.83 27.70 -22.90
N LEU A 471 -9.96 26.81 -23.38
CA LEU A 471 -9.86 26.42 -24.78
C LEU A 471 -11.06 25.55 -25.22
N GLN A 472 -11.66 24.80 -24.30
CA GLN A 472 -12.78 23.88 -24.58
C GLN A 472 -14.07 24.32 -23.87
N THR A 473 -15.18 24.29 -24.60
CA THR A 473 -16.50 24.67 -24.07
C THR A 473 -16.96 23.68 -23.00
N GLY A 474 -17.08 24.14 -21.75
CA GLY A 474 -17.48 23.31 -20.61
C GLY A 474 -16.34 22.55 -19.94
N ALA A 475 -15.09 22.91 -20.21
CA ALA A 475 -13.96 22.42 -19.41
C ALA A 475 -14.01 22.92 -17.97
N THR A 476 -13.40 22.14 -17.08
CA THR A 476 -13.21 22.49 -15.66
C THR A 476 -11.78 22.95 -15.46
N LEU A 477 -11.54 23.86 -14.51
CA LEU A 477 -10.20 24.32 -14.15
C LEU A 477 -9.79 23.79 -12.77
N ALA A 478 -8.49 23.70 -12.54
CA ALA A 478 -7.90 23.40 -11.23
C ALA A 478 -6.53 24.08 -11.08
N PHE A 479 -6.05 24.29 -9.86
CA PHE A 479 -4.71 24.82 -9.60
C PHE A 479 -3.90 23.98 -8.59
N VAL A 480 -2.57 24.06 -8.67
CA VAL A 480 -1.62 23.61 -7.64
C VAL A 480 -0.75 24.79 -7.22
N LEU A 481 -0.39 24.87 -5.94
CA LEU A 481 0.56 25.86 -5.41
C LEU A 481 1.93 25.21 -5.16
N ASP A 482 3.02 25.92 -5.45
CA ASP A 482 4.40 25.52 -5.13
C ASP A 482 4.81 24.10 -5.61
N ARG A 483 4.31 23.67 -6.79
CA ARG A 483 4.72 22.41 -7.43
C ARG A 483 6.23 22.43 -7.68
N THR A 484 6.96 21.48 -7.10
CA THR A 484 8.43 21.52 -6.93
C THR A 484 9.23 21.12 -8.18
N ASP A 485 8.58 20.48 -9.13
CA ASP A 485 9.07 20.13 -10.46
C ASP A 485 8.83 21.29 -11.46
N ALA A 486 9.70 21.39 -12.46
CA ALA A 486 9.67 22.46 -13.46
C ALA A 486 9.06 22.03 -14.80
N GLU A 487 8.65 20.76 -14.93
CA GLU A 487 8.25 20.16 -16.20
C GLU A 487 6.77 20.41 -16.51
N PRO A 488 6.42 20.98 -17.68
CA PRO A 488 5.04 21.16 -18.08
C PRO A 488 4.33 19.80 -18.23
N PRO A 489 3.05 19.70 -17.85
CA PRO A 489 2.31 18.44 -17.94
C PRO A 489 2.10 18.00 -19.39
N LEU A 490 1.87 16.71 -19.59
CA LEU A 490 1.54 16.14 -20.89
C LEU A 490 0.04 16.23 -21.16
N TYR A 491 -0.32 16.31 -22.44
CA TYR A 491 -1.70 16.31 -22.90
C TYR A 491 -2.34 14.93 -22.66
N GLU A 492 -3.61 14.90 -22.26
CA GLU A 492 -4.35 13.74 -21.77
C GLU A 492 -3.84 13.10 -20.47
N ASP A 493 -2.77 13.59 -19.81
CA ASP A 493 -2.37 13.04 -18.50
C ASP A 493 -3.38 13.40 -17.40
N THR A 494 -3.40 12.59 -16.34
CA THR A 494 -4.26 12.82 -15.16
C THR A 494 -3.82 14.07 -14.40
N LEU A 495 -4.79 14.89 -14.01
CA LEU A 495 -4.57 16.05 -13.13
C LEU A 495 -3.79 15.65 -11.85
N PRO A 496 -2.85 16.49 -11.35
CA PRO A 496 -2.11 16.20 -10.12
C PRO A 496 -3.02 15.92 -8.90
N PRO A 497 -2.64 14.99 -8.01
CA PRO A 497 -3.49 14.51 -6.91
C PRO A 497 -3.71 15.54 -5.78
N ASP A 498 -2.99 16.65 -5.82
CA ASP A 498 -3.04 17.81 -4.93
C ASP A 498 -3.75 19.02 -5.57
N ALA A 499 -4.15 18.93 -6.84
CA ALA A 499 -4.80 20.03 -7.55
C ALA A 499 -6.22 20.33 -6.99
N VAL A 500 -6.47 21.61 -6.74
CA VAL A 500 -7.72 22.14 -6.19
C VAL A 500 -8.58 22.66 -7.34
N TYR A 501 -9.82 22.19 -7.44
CA TYR A 501 -10.79 22.67 -8.41
C TYR A 501 -11.02 24.18 -8.32
N TYR A 502 -11.06 24.85 -9.47
CA TYR A 502 -11.05 26.29 -9.56
C TYR A 502 -12.22 26.86 -10.39
N VAL A 503 -12.76 27.97 -9.91
CA VAL A 503 -13.75 28.79 -10.63
C VAL A 503 -13.07 30.11 -10.98
N PRO A 504 -12.96 30.51 -12.26
CA PRO A 504 -12.34 31.77 -12.65
C PRO A 504 -12.85 32.96 -11.85
N GLY A 505 -11.92 33.67 -11.20
CA GLY A 505 -12.19 34.84 -10.37
C GLY A 505 -12.55 34.55 -8.91
N SER A 506 -12.57 33.28 -8.45
CA SER A 506 -12.70 32.99 -7.01
C SER A 506 -11.36 33.14 -6.28
N ASP A 507 -11.42 33.46 -5.00
CA ASP A 507 -10.23 33.58 -4.14
C ASP A 507 -9.47 32.24 -4.02
N ILE A 508 -8.15 32.33 -4.14
CA ILE A 508 -7.15 31.30 -3.82
C ILE A 508 -6.48 31.73 -2.51
N PRO A 509 -6.75 31.06 -1.37
CA PRO A 509 -6.29 31.51 -0.06
C PRO A 509 -4.93 30.94 0.34
N GLY A 510 -4.30 31.59 1.32
CA GLY A 510 -3.04 31.13 1.93
C GLY A 510 -1.79 31.46 1.11
N VAL A 511 -1.89 32.39 0.17
CA VAL A 511 -0.82 32.69 -0.79
C VAL A 511 0.19 33.72 -0.28
N GLN A 512 1.41 33.65 -0.81
CA GLN A 512 2.56 34.50 -0.49
C GLN A 512 3.28 34.96 -1.77
N PRO A 513 3.96 36.14 -1.76
CA PRO A 513 4.75 36.58 -2.90
C PRO A 513 5.92 35.63 -3.19
N GLY A 514 6.16 35.32 -4.46
CA GLY A 514 7.18 34.39 -4.94
C GLY A 514 6.69 32.94 -5.11
N GLN A 515 5.49 32.59 -4.65
CA GLN A 515 4.91 31.26 -4.89
C GLN A 515 4.54 31.02 -6.35
N THR A 516 4.58 29.76 -6.78
CA THR A 516 4.08 29.36 -8.11
C THR A 516 2.61 28.95 -8.03
N VAL A 517 1.85 29.29 -9.09
CA VAL A 517 0.51 28.72 -9.32
C VAL A 517 0.51 28.01 -10.66
N ASP A 518 0.33 26.70 -10.63
CA ASP A 518 0.09 25.90 -11.83
C ASP A 518 -1.40 25.78 -12.06
N LEU A 519 -1.91 26.42 -13.12
CA LEU A 519 -3.31 26.36 -13.53
C LEU A 519 -3.49 25.31 -14.64
N TYR A 520 -4.51 24.47 -14.53
CA TYR A 520 -4.81 23.37 -15.46
C TYR A 520 -6.25 23.49 -15.97
N GLU A 521 -6.46 23.25 -17.26
CA GLU A 521 -7.77 22.97 -17.85
C GLU A 521 -7.91 21.46 -18.08
N ILE A 522 -9.05 20.91 -17.66
CA ILE A 522 -9.36 19.47 -17.72
C ILE A 522 -10.76 19.21 -18.28
N ASP A 523 -10.94 18.03 -18.88
CA ASP A 523 -12.26 17.54 -19.28
C ASP A 523 -13.03 16.86 -18.14
N ALA A 524 -14.23 16.37 -18.47
CA ALA A 524 -15.09 15.57 -17.60
C ALA A 524 -14.49 14.21 -17.15
N ARG A 525 -13.28 13.84 -17.63
CA ARG A 525 -12.50 12.67 -17.21
C ARG A 525 -11.26 13.06 -16.39
N GLN A 526 -11.12 14.33 -16.00
CA GLN A 526 -9.98 14.87 -15.25
C GLN A 526 -8.64 14.73 -16.00
N ARG A 527 -8.68 14.70 -17.34
CA ARG A 527 -7.49 14.66 -18.20
C ARG A 527 -7.11 16.07 -18.66
N ILE A 528 -5.82 16.40 -18.51
CA ILE A 528 -5.24 17.72 -18.79
C ILE A 528 -5.34 18.02 -20.29
N LYS A 529 -5.93 19.17 -20.61
CA LYS A 529 -6.09 19.69 -21.98
C LYS A 529 -5.22 20.91 -22.26
N ALA A 530 -4.92 21.70 -21.24
CA ALA A 530 -4.02 22.85 -21.30
C ALA A 530 -3.52 23.23 -19.89
N TRP A 531 -2.45 24.01 -19.81
CA TRP A 531 -1.81 24.40 -18.55
C TRP A 531 -1.12 25.77 -18.61
N HIS A 532 -0.85 26.40 -17.46
CA HIS A 532 -0.05 27.62 -17.36
C HIS A 532 0.58 27.75 -15.97
N ARG A 533 1.89 28.03 -15.88
CA ARG A 533 2.57 28.39 -14.61
C ARG A 533 2.65 29.90 -14.45
N LEU A 534 2.21 30.38 -13.29
CA LEU A 534 2.31 31.77 -12.84
C LEU A 534 3.27 31.86 -11.65
N ILE A 535 3.79 33.07 -11.39
CA ILE A 535 4.45 33.42 -10.13
C ILE A 535 3.65 34.58 -9.52
N LEU A 536 3.39 34.53 -8.21
CA LEU A 536 2.63 35.58 -7.52
C LEU A 536 3.54 36.73 -7.10
N GLU A 537 3.24 37.95 -7.53
CA GLU A 537 3.89 39.17 -7.05
C GLU A 537 3.14 39.77 -5.85
N ALA A 538 3.73 40.75 -5.18
CA ALA A 538 3.18 41.30 -3.93
C ALA A 538 1.87 42.08 -4.11
N ASP A 539 1.61 42.56 -5.32
CA ASP A 539 0.38 43.23 -5.76
C ASP A 539 -0.64 42.28 -6.41
N HIS A 540 -0.29 41.00 -6.64
CA HIS A 540 -1.26 39.95 -6.96
C HIS A 540 -2.05 39.47 -5.74
N ILE A 541 -1.64 39.86 -4.52
CA ILE A 541 -2.17 39.34 -3.25
C ILE A 541 -2.77 40.46 -2.42
N ARG A 542 -3.94 40.21 -1.82
CA ARG A 542 -4.64 41.17 -0.97
C ARG A 542 -3.99 41.26 0.42
N GLN A 543 -3.35 42.39 0.72
CA GLN A 543 -2.58 42.57 1.95
C GLN A 543 -3.40 43.11 3.15
N PHE A 544 -2.89 42.88 4.37
CA PHE A 544 -3.45 43.44 5.61
C PHE A 544 -2.95 44.88 5.81
N ILE A 545 -3.88 45.80 6.12
CA ILE A 545 -3.58 47.20 6.39
C ILE A 545 -3.94 47.51 7.87
N PRO A 546 -2.95 47.68 8.77
CA PRO A 546 -3.20 47.97 10.18
C PRO A 546 -3.73 49.40 10.41
N VAL A 547 -4.44 49.60 11.52
CA VAL A 547 -4.72 50.94 12.08
C VAL A 547 -3.47 51.45 12.79
N ASN A 548 -2.89 52.52 12.25
CA ASN A 548 -1.68 53.21 12.73
C ASN A 548 -1.98 54.46 13.57
N GLY A 549 -3.21 55.00 13.50
CA GLY A 549 -3.65 56.15 14.28
C GLY A 549 -5.14 56.08 14.65
N ILE A 550 -5.50 56.65 15.81
CA ILE A 550 -6.87 56.77 16.31
C ILE A 550 -7.04 58.12 17.00
N TRP A 551 -8.16 58.80 16.74
CA TRP A 551 -8.57 60.04 17.41
C TRP A 551 -10.07 60.01 17.70
N VAL A 552 -10.48 60.82 18.69
CA VAL A 552 -11.87 61.01 19.10
C VAL A 552 -12.17 62.50 19.11
N GLU A 553 -13.29 62.90 18.52
CA GLU A 553 -13.71 64.30 18.43
C GLU A 553 -15.15 64.50 18.96
N PRO A 554 -15.41 65.55 19.76
CA PRO A 554 -14.43 66.45 20.36
C PRO A 554 -13.57 65.75 21.44
N SER A 555 -12.33 66.23 21.63
CA SER A 555 -11.44 65.75 22.71
C SER A 555 -11.93 66.14 24.10
N ASP A 556 -12.81 67.14 24.18
CA ASP A 556 -13.32 67.72 25.41
C ASP A 556 -14.81 68.05 25.20
N LEU A 557 -15.68 67.46 26.00
CA LEU A 557 -17.13 67.60 25.89
C LEU A 557 -17.71 68.07 27.22
N THR A 558 -18.59 69.08 27.18
CA THR A 558 -19.33 69.56 28.36
C THR A 558 -20.81 69.33 28.15
N LEU A 559 -21.45 68.69 29.12
CA LEU A 559 -22.86 68.30 29.13
C LEU A 559 -23.52 68.75 30.45
N MET A 560 -24.85 68.82 30.50
CA MET A 560 -25.63 68.96 31.73
C MET A 560 -26.30 67.64 32.11
N VAL A 561 -26.56 67.46 33.42
CA VAL A 561 -27.30 66.28 33.90
C VAL A 561 -28.70 66.26 33.31
N GLY A 562 -29.01 65.20 32.57
CA GLY A 562 -30.30 65.03 31.88
C GLY A 562 -30.33 65.48 30.42
N ASP A 563 -29.20 65.91 29.83
CA ASP A 563 -29.09 66.02 28.37
C ASP A 563 -29.19 64.63 27.69
N GLU A 564 -29.71 64.60 26.47
CA GLU A 564 -29.76 63.39 25.63
C GLU A 564 -28.34 62.86 25.29
N PRO A 565 -28.15 61.55 25.04
CA PRO A 565 -26.83 60.99 24.75
C PRO A 565 -26.13 61.63 23.54
N VAL A 566 -24.88 62.06 23.74
CA VAL A 566 -24.07 62.70 22.69
C VAL A 566 -23.04 61.72 22.14
N LYS A 567 -23.05 61.51 20.82
CA LYS A 567 -22.10 60.63 20.14
C LYS A 567 -20.74 61.30 19.90
N LEU A 568 -19.68 60.65 20.35
CA LEU A 568 -18.31 61.00 20.01
C LEU A 568 -17.97 60.52 18.59
N ASN A 569 -17.34 61.35 17.79
CA ASN A 569 -16.82 60.99 16.47
C ASN A 569 -15.50 60.22 16.61
N LEU A 570 -15.21 59.33 15.67
CA LEU A 570 -14.04 58.44 15.68
C LEU A 570 -13.31 58.52 14.33
N ILE A 571 -12.01 58.78 14.38
CA ILE A 571 -11.15 58.86 13.20
C ILE A 571 -10.06 57.80 13.31
N LEU A 572 -9.84 57.04 12.23
CA LEU A 572 -8.81 55.99 12.14
C LEU A 572 -7.91 56.25 10.92
N GLU A 573 -6.60 56.14 11.09
CA GLU A 573 -5.62 56.27 10.01
C GLU A 573 -4.83 54.97 9.79
N PRO A 574 -4.62 54.52 8.54
CA PRO A 574 -5.22 55.04 7.31
C PRO A 574 -6.71 54.68 7.23
N GLU A 575 -7.50 55.48 6.51
CA GLU A 575 -8.93 55.18 6.30
C GLU A 575 -9.12 53.84 5.53
N THR A 576 -8.11 53.35 4.83
CA THR A 576 -8.09 52.04 4.16
C THR A 576 -7.74 50.86 5.07
N ALA A 577 -7.57 51.06 6.38
CA ALA A 577 -7.27 49.98 7.33
C ALA A 577 -8.34 48.87 7.31
N THR A 578 -7.88 47.61 7.29
CA THR A 578 -8.71 46.43 7.02
C THR A 578 -9.48 45.88 8.23
N ASN A 579 -9.08 46.26 9.46
CA ASN A 579 -9.90 46.08 10.66
C ASN A 579 -10.10 47.45 11.30
N LYS A 580 -11.36 47.81 11.61
CA LYS A 580 -11.75 49.13 12.15
C LYS A 580 -12.51 49.03 13.48
N GLU A 581 -12.45 47.88 14.14
CA GLU A 581 -13.17 47.66 15.41
C GLU A 581 -12.56 48.49 16.54
N VAL A 582 -13.44 49.15 17.31
CA VAL A 582 -13.08 50.01 18.44
C VAL A 582 -14.03 49.77 19.60
N THR A 583 -13.49 49.69 20.81
CA THR A 583 -14.23 49.53 22.07
C THR A 583 -14.16 50.79 22.92
N TRP A 584 -15.24 51.13 23.63
CA TRP A 584 -15.35 52.36 24.43
C TRP A 584 -15.56 52.07 25.91
N VAL A 585 -14.85 52.80 26.78
CA VAL A 585 -14.92 52.66 28.25
C VAL A 585 -14.88 54.04 28.91
N SER A 586 -15.76 54.30 29.88
CA SER A 586 -15.71 55.47 30.77
C SER A 586 -14.90 55.16 32.03
N ALA A 587 -14.01 56.06 32.43
CA ALA A 587 -13.17 55.90 33.64
C ALA A 587 -13.97 56.04 34.94
N ASP A 588 -15.06 56.81 34.92
CA ASP A 588 -16.08 56.88 35.96
C ASP A 588 -17.48 56.93 35.30
N PRO A 589 -18.15 55.77 35.14
CA PRO A 589 -19.51 55.69 34.62
C PRO A 589 -20.54 56.46 35.46
N ALA A 590 -20.31 56.64 36.77
CA ALA A 590 -21.26 57.32 37.66
C ALA A 590 -21.26 58.86 37.46
N VAL A 591 -20.33 59.41 36.68
CA VAL A 591 -20.36 60.78 36.16
C VAL A 591 -20.97 60.80 34.75
N ALA A 592 -20.46 59.97 33.83
CA ALA A 592 -21.05 59.77 32.52
C ALA A 592 -20.78 58.35 32.00
N GLU A 593 -21.85 57.68 31.54
CA GLU A 593 -21.77 56.36 30.91
C GLU A 593 -21.42 56.48 29.42
N VAL A 594 -20.89 55.40 28.84
CA VAL A 594 -20.63 55.32 27.39
C VAL A 594 -21.08 53.99 26.82
N ASN A 595 -21.76 54.03 25.68
CA ASN A 595 -22.13 52.85 24.92
C ASN A 595 -20.89 52.25 24.24
N ASN A 596 -20.55 51.02 24.63
CA ASN A 596 -19.31 50.33 24.23
C ASN A 596 -19.22 49.97 22.74
N LEU A 597 -20.34 50.00 22.00
CA LEU A 597 -20.41 49.68 20.57
C LEU A 597 -20.36 50.91 19.66
N ASN A 598 -20.80 52.09 20.12
CA ASN A 598 -21.01 53.24 19.24
C ASN A 598 -20.46 54.59 19.74
N GLY A 599 -19.96 54.70 20.98
CA GLY A 599 -19.37 55.94 21.51
C GLY A 599 -20.37 57.02 21.93
N GLU A 600 -21.64 56.69 22.14
CA GLU A 600 -22.65 57.60 22.71
C GLU A 600 -22.48 57.76 24.23
N VAL A 601 -22.50 59.01 24.70
CA VAL A 601 -22.17 59.44 26.07
C VAL A 601 -23.40 59.99 26.79
N LEU A 602 -23.77 59.38 27.91
CA LEU A 602 -24.91 59.80 28.74
C LEU A 602 -24.42 60.54 30.01
N PRO A 603 -24.81 61.81 30.25
CA PRO A 603 -24.40 62.57 31.43
C PRO A 603 -25.26 62.25 32.66
N VAL A 604 -24.69 61.49 33.61
CA VAL A 604 -25.41 60.93 34.77
C VAL A 604 -25.38 61.86 35.99
N LYS A 605 -24.25 62.51 36.29
CA LYS A 605 -24.05 63.26 37.54
C LYS A 605 -22.99 64.34 37.39
N PRO A 606 -23.07 65.49 38.10
CA PRO A 606 -22.07 66.55 37.97
C PRO A 606 -20.68 66.07 38.44
N GLY A 607 -19.66 66.33 37.63
CA GLY A 607 -18.30 65.81 37.84
C GLY A 607 -17.46 65.89 36.57
N GLN A 608 -16.30 65.23 36.60
CA GLN A 608 -15.45 65.04 35.42
C GLN A 608 -15.03 63.57 35.31
N THR A 609 -15.04 63.05 34.08
CA THR A 609 -14.62 61.68 33.74
C THR A 609 -13.88 61.68 32.40
N VAL A 610 -13.27 60.56 32.03
CA VAL A 610 -12.56 60.42 30.75
C VAL A 610 -13.05 59.15 30.07
N ILE A 611 -13.50 59.29 28.83
CA ILE A 611 -13.84 58.17 27.95
C ILE A 611 -12.62 57.80 27.13
N THR A 612 -12.33 56.50 27.02
CA THR A 612 -11.24 55.95 26.22
C THR A 612 -11.81 55.05 25.13
N ALA A 613 -11.46 55.36 23.88
CA ALA A 613 -11.65 54.50 22.73
C ALA A 613 -10.39 53.66 22.50
N THR A 614 -10.53 52.35 22.25
CA THR A 614 -9.42 51.42 22.04
C THR A 614 -9.63 50.63 20.75
N ALA A 615 -8.73 50.77 19.78
CA ALA A 615 -8.75 50.04 18.51
C ALA A 615 -8.28 48.60 18.66
N SER A 616 -8.64 47.75 17.70
CA SER A 616 -8.13 46.37 17.56
C SER A 616 -6.60 46.27 17.46
N SER A 617 -5.90 47.34 17.05
CA SER A 617 -4.43 47.42 17.10
C SER A 617 -3.85 47.78 18.49
N GLY A 618 -4.69 47.96 19.51
CA GLY A 618 -4.30 48.35 20.86
C GLY A 618 -4.02 49.84 21.06
N LEU A 619 -4.09 50.65 20.00
CA LEU A 619 -3.99 52.11 20.08
C LEU A 619 -5.23 52.68 20.80
N THR A 620 -5.02 53.77 21.57
CA THR A 620 -6.10 54.42 22.33
C THR A 620 -6.18 55.91 22.06
N ALA A 621 -7.42 56.43 22.05
CA ALA A 621 -7.75 57.84 22.04
C ALA A 621 -8.70 58.18 23.19
N LYS A 622 -8.76 59.44 23.61
CA LYS A 622 -9.49 59.85 24.83
C LYS A 622 -10.26 61.14 24.63
N ALA A 623 -11.43 61.20 25.24
CA ALA A 623 -12.24 62.41 25.38
C ALA A 623 -12.51 62.71 26.88
N ALA A 624 -12.26 63.94 27.31
CA ALA A 624 -12.57 64.40 28.66
C ALA A 624 -14.03 64.89 28.71
N ILE A 625 -14.82 64.37 29.65
CA ILE A 625 -16.24 64.70 29.80
C ILE A 625 -16.43 65.48 31.09
N THR A 626 -17.01 66.69 30.99
CA THR A 626 -17.40 67.51 32.14
C THR A 626 -18.92 67.59 32.21
N VAL A 627 -19.51 67.12 33.30
CA VAL A 627 -20.96 67.17 33.52
C VAL A 627 -21.28 68.27 34.54
N GLN A 628 -22.20 69.16 34.19
CA GLN A 628 -22.60 70.31 35.00
C GLN A 628 -24.01 70.14 35.59
N PRO A 629 -24.30 70.73 36.78
CA PRO A 629 -25.64 70.69 37.36
C PRO A 629 -26.60 71.61 36.58
N ALA A 630 -27.80 71.11 36.28
CA ALA A 630 -28.84 71.89 35.61
C ALA A 630 -29.25 73.13 36.42
N THR A 631 -29.24 74.30 35.79
CA THR A 631 -29.49 75.58 36.47
C THR A 631 -30.95 76.02 36.39
N GLY A 632 -31.61 76.10 37.54
CA GLY A 632 -32.87 76.86 37.71
C GLY A 632 -34.12 75.99 37.76
N SER A 633 -34.51 75.57 38.97
CA SER A 633 -35.80 74.92 39.20
C SER A 633 -36.95 75.88 38.88
N VAL A 634 -37.69 75.57 37.82
CA VAL A 634 -39.05 76.08 37.62
C VAL A 634 -39.99 74.87 37.78
N THR A 635 -41.12 75.08 38.44
CA THR A 635 -42.05 74.01 38.79
C THR A 635 -43.48 74.38 38.38
N GLY A 636 -44.32 73.36 38.24
CA GLY A 636 -45.77 73.48 38.03
C GLY A 636 -46.54 72.85 39.18
N ALA A 637 -47.87 72.77 39.02
CA ALA A 637 -48.75 72.01 39.90
C ALA A 637 -49.70 71.13 39.09
N VAL A 638 -50.04 69.96 39.60
CA VAL A 638 -50.95 69.00 38.95
C VAL A 638 -52.11 68.69 39.89
N TYR A 639 -53.34 68.68 39.38
CA TYR A 639 -54.54 68.27 40.12
C TYR A 639 -55.49 67.42 39.27
N SER A 640 -56.29 66.60 39.95
CA SER A 640 -57.29 65.71 39.35
C SER A 640 -58.20 65.13 40.42
N THR A 641 -59.35 64.58 40.01
CA THR A 641 -60.22 63.73 40.86
C THR A 641 -60.05 62.27 40.44
N VAL A 642 -59.89 61.36 41.40
CA VAL A 642 -59.76 59.92 41.16
C VAL A 642 -61.06 59.20 41.53
N SER A 643 -61.58 58.37 40.63
CA SER A 643 -62.83 57.62 40.81
C SER A 643 -62.71 56.15 40.37
N SER A 644 -63.69 55.33 40.75
CA SER A 644 -63.81 53.92 40.35
C SER A 644 -64.91 53.72 39.29
N SER A 645 -64.78 52.67 38.46
CA SER A 645 -65.79 52.28 37.45
C SER A 645 -66.49 50.94 37.75
N VAL A 646 -66.67 50.61 39.03
CA VAL A 646 -67.11 49.27 39.46
C VAL A 646 -68.65 49.20 39.50
N TYR A 647 -69.21 48.92 38.33
CA TYR A 647 -70.65 48.71 38.01
C TYR A 647 -71.56 49.96 37.98
N ASP A 648 -72.02 50.25 36.76
CA ASP A 648 -73.01 51.26 36.34
C ASP A 648 -72.62 52.75 36.46
N LYS A 649 -73.47 53.62 35.92
CA LYS A 649 -73.12 54.90 35.26
C LYS A 649 -72.72 56.11 36.12
N GLU A 650 -72.53 55.97 37.43
CA GLU A 650 -72.15 57.11 38.30
C GLU A 650 -70.74 56.89 38.89
N LEU A 651 -69.83 57.82 38.61
CA LEU A 651 -68.42 57.73 39.00
C LEU A 651 -68.26 57.95 40.52
N ILE A 652 -67.92 56.90 41.26
CA ILE A 652 -67.73 56.96 42.72
C ILE A 652 -66.29 57.39 43.03
N PRO A 653 -66.06 58.52 43.75
CA PRO A 653 -64.72 58.97 44.09
C PRO A 653 -63.96 58.03 45.03
N LEU A 654 -62.65 57.92 44.83
CA LEU A 654 -61.75 57.05 45.60
C LEU A 654 -60.91 57.87 46.58
N ALA A 655 -61.26 57.78 47.86
CA ALA A 655 -60.53 58.43 48.95
C ALA A 655 -59.35 57.58 49.45
N GLY A 656 -58.21 58.22 49.77
CA GLY A 656 -57.02 57.54 50.27
C GLY A 656 -56.21 56.77 49.23
N ALA A 657 -56.45 56.98 47.93
CA ALA A 657 -55.58 56.47 46.87
C ALA A 657 -54.22 57.21 46.92
N SER A 658 -53.13 56.46 46.73
CA SER A 658 -51.77 57.01 46.69
C SER A 658 -51.48 57.56 45.31
N VAL A 659 -50.99 58.81 45.24
CA VAL A 659 -50.69 59.52 44.00
C VAL A 659 -49.25 59.98 44.05
N SER A 660 -48.48 59.78 42.98
CA SER A 660 -47.10 60.27 42.87
C SER A 660 -46.76 60.77 41.47
N ILE A 661 -46.00 61.87 41.41
CA ILE A 661 -45.46 62.45 40.16
C ILE A 661 -44.23 63.31 40.49
N GLY A 662 -43.18 63.24 39.66
CA GLY A 662 -42.03 64.16 39.75
C GLY A 662 -41.23 64.11 41.06
N GLY A 663 -41.37 63.03 41.85
CA GLY A 663 -40.78 62.87 43.19
C GLY A 663 -41.67 63.31 44.35
N GLY A 664 -42.79 63.99 44.10
CA GLY A 664 -43.82 64.29 45.09
C GLY A 664 -44.85 63.16 45.24
N SER A 665 -45.47 63.05 46.41
CA SER A 665 -46.55 62.08 46.69
C SER A 665 -47.58 62.62 47.68
N VAL A 666 -48.85 62.25 47.50
CA VAL A 666 -50.00 62.65 48.32
C VAL A 666 -51.10 61.57 48.30
N LEU A 667 -52.04 61.63 49.24
CA LEU A 667 -53.25 60.81 49.24
C LEU A 667 -54.47 61.62 48.77
N THR A 668 -55.42 60.99 48.06
CA THR A 668 -56.68 61.63 47.67
C THR A 668 -57.60 61.93 48.87
N ASN A 669 -58.34 63.03 48.80
CA ASN A 669 -59.30 63.46 49.83
C ASN A 669 -60.60 62.61 49.82
N ILE A 670 -61.57 62.93 50.69
CA ILE A 670 -62.85 62.19 50.76
C ILE A 670 -63.79 62.43 49.57
N GLN A 671 -63.43 63.33 48.66
CA GLN A 671 -64.07 63.60 47.37
C GLN A 671 -63.26 63.03 46.19
N GLY A 672 -62.17 62.29 46.44
CA GLY A 672 -61.28 61.72 45.42
C GLY A 672 -60.25 62.68 44.84
N ASP A 673 -60.23 63.95 45.22
CA ASP A 673 -59.31 64.94 44.65
C ASP A 673 -57.89 64.83 45.23
N PHE A 674 -56.89 65.14 44.41
CA PHE A 674 -55.54 65.46 44.85
C PHE A 674 -55.00 66.74 44.20
N LYS A 675 -53.99 67.32 44.82
CA LYS A 675 -53.14 68.36 44.24
C LYS A 675 -51.70 68.15 44.69
N LEU A 676 -50.77 68.16 43.73
CA LEU A 676 -49.33 68.16 43.97
C LEU A 676 -48.74 69.45 43.39
N ASP A 677 -48.12 70.24 44.27
CA ASP A 677 -47.34 71.43 43.93
C ASP A 677 -45.86 71.07 43.76
N GLU A 678 -45.07 72.01 43.24
CA GLU A 678 -43.62 71.91 43.03
C GLU A 678 -43.18 70.76 42.09
N VAL A 679 -44.07 70.33 41.19
CA VAL A 679 -43.78 69.27 40.21
C VAL A 679 -42.76 69.79 39.17
N PRO A 680 -41.65 69.05 38.88
CA PRO A 680 -40.65 69.49 37.90
C PRO A 680 -41.20 69.59 36.48
N VAL A 681 -40.77 70.62 35.75
CA VAL A 681 -41.17 70.90 34.37
C VAL A 681 -40.64 69.85 33.39
N GLY A 682 -41.41 69.57 32.34
CA GLY A 682 -41.13 68.56 31.32
C GLY A 682 -41.96 67.27 31.48
N PRO A 683 -41.62 66.20 30.73
CA PRO A 683 -42.38 64.95 30.72
C PRO A 683 -42.21 64.16 32.02
N GLN A 684 -43.23 64.18 32.86
CA GLN A 684 -43.33 63.44 34.11
C GLN A 684 -44.26 62.22 33.99
N THR A 685 -44.04 61.20 34.81
CA THR A 685 -44.95 60.05 34.95
C THR A 685 -45.78 60.21 36.21
N LEU A 686 -47.11 60.31 36.05
CA LEU A 686 -48.10 60.21 37.12
C LEU A 686 -48.41 58.73 37.37
N THR A 687 -48.28 58.28 38.61
CA THR A 687 -48.66 56.93 39.06
C THR A 687 -49.69 57.04 40.18
N ILE A 688 -50.79 56.28 40.08
CA ILE A 688 -51.86 56.21 41.09
C ILE A 688 -52.13 54.76 41.48
N GLU A 689 -52.13 54.48 42.78
CA GLU A 689 -52.30 53.14 43.37
C GLU A 689 -53.38 53.15 44.45
N ALA A 690 -54.29 52.17 44.41
CA ALA A 690 -55.33 51.98 45.42
C ALA A 690 -55.59 50.49 45.65
N SER A 691 -55.83 50.10 46.90
CA SER A 691 -56.05 48.68 47.25
C SER A 691 -57.31 48.14 46.56
N GLY A 692 -57.16 47.02 45.83
CA GLY A 692 -58.24 46.42 45.02
C GLY A 692 -58.38 46.97 43.59
N PHE A 693 -57.49 47.87 43.17
CA PHE A 693 -57.48 48.45 41.82
C PHE A 693 -56.13 48.22 41.13
N ALA A 694 -56.15 48.04 39.81
CA ALA A 694 -54.92 47.97 39.02
C ALA A 694 -54.23 49.36 39.01
N PRO A 695 -52.89 49.43 39.13
CA PRO A 695 -52.17 50.70 39.17
C PRO A 695 -52.32 51.48 37.86
N PHE A 696 -52.67 52.76 37.95
CA PHE A 696 -52.78 53.65 36.80
C PHE A 696 -51.49 54.42 36.59
N VAL A 697 -51.00 54.47 35.34
CA VAL A 697 -49.75 55.15 34.98
C VAL A 697 -49.99 55.98 33.71
N GLN A 698 -49.66 57.28 33.76
CA GLN A 698 -49.81 58.21 32.63
C GLN A 698 -48.61 59.15 32.53
N ARG A 699 -48.08 59.35 31.32
CA ARG A 699 -47.12 60.44 31.05
C ARG A 699 -47.86 61.75 30.80
N LEU A 700 -47.38 62.82 31.44
CA LEU A 700 -47.89 64.19 31.38
C LEU A 700 -46.71 65.12 31.13
N ASP A 701 -46.89 66.16 30.31
CA ASP A 701 -45.86 67.19 30.11
C ASP A 701 -46.21 68.43 30.95
N VAL A 702 -45.45 68.67 32.01
CA VAL A 702 -45.75 69.70 33.03
C VAL A 702 -45.06 71.00 32.64
N GLN A 703 -45.84 72.05 32.41
CA GLN A 703 -45.33 73.33 31.92
C GLN A 703 -45.04 74.34 33.04
N ALA A 704 -44.05 75.20 32.81
CA ALA A 704 -43.50 76.13 33.79
C ALA A 704 -44.55 77.10 34.37
N ASN A 705 -44.68 77.14 35.71
CA ASN A 705 -45.67 77.93 36.45
C ASN A 705 -47.14 77.67 36.06
N GLN A 706 -47.43 76.59 35.33
CA GLN A 706 -48.79 76.21 34.96
C GLN A 706 -49.39 75.27 36.01
N ILE A 707 -50.70 75.41 36.23
CA ILE A 707 -51.50 74.38 36.89
C ILE A 707 -52.12 73.49 35.81
N LEU A 708 -51.81 72.20 35.84
CA LEU A 708 -52.30 71.19 34.90
C LEU A 708 -53.45 70.39 35.54
N ASP A 709 -54.62 70.45 34.89
CA ASP A 709 -55.78 69.62 35.20
C ASP A 709 -55.74 68.37 34.32
N THR A 710 -55.89 67.17 34.91
CA THR A 710 -56.07 65.92 34.15
C THR A 710 -57.49 65.37 34.19
N GLY A 711 -58.45 66.13 34.75
CA GLY A 711 -59.86 65.79 34.80
C GLY A 711 -60.17 64.71 35.83
N ILE A 712 -61.06 63.77 35.47
CA ILE A 712 -61.38 62.61 36.30
C ILE A 712 -60.61 61.39 35.80
N ILE A 713 -59.68 60.89 36.61
CA ILE A 713 -58.96 59.63 36.37
C ILE A 713 -59.79 58.47 36.94
N VAL A 714 -59.91 57.38 36.17
CA VAL A 714 -60.80 56.27 36.49
C VAL A 714 -60.00 54.98 36.65
N LEU A 715 -60.00 54.43 37.87
CA LEU A 715 -59.32 53.19 38.23
C LEU A 715 -60.23 51.97 37.97
N ALA A 716 -59.67 50.96 37.30
CA ALA A 716 -60.30 49.66 37.08
C ALA A 716 -59.97 48.71 38.23
N ALA A 717 -60.97 47.93 38.68
CA ALA A 717 -60.77 46.91 39.71
C ALA A 717 -59.74 45.86 39.26
N ASP A 718 -58.90 45.43 40.20
CA ASP A 718 -57.91 44.39 39.94
C ASP A 718 -58.58 43.03 39.71
N LYS A 719 -58.11 42.29 38.71
CA LYS A 719 -58.69 41.00 38.28
C LYS A 719 -57.78 39.85 38.67
N THR A 720 -57.86 39.42 39.93
CA THR A 720 -57.45 38.06 40.28
C THR A 720 -58.39 37.02 39.66
N PRO A 721 -57.89 35.87 39.17
CA PRO A 721 -58.65 35.00 38.28
C PRO A 721 -59.52 33.95 38.99
N GLU A 722 -60.70 33.69 38.42
CA GLU A 722 -61.55 32.52 38.69
C GLU A 722 -62.09 31.96 37.34
N PRO A 723 -62.66 30.73 37.29
CA PRO A 723 -62.16 29.73 36.35
C PRO A 723 -63.03 29.51 35.09
N GLU A 724 -62.41 28.93 34.06
CA GLU A 724 -63.11 28.38 32.89
C GLU A 724 -63.36 26.87 33.04
N PRO A 725 -64.62 26.41 33.03
CA PRO A 725 -64.97 25.01 32.82
C PRO A 725 -65.33 24.70 31.35
N GLN A 726 -64.74 23.65 30.82
CA GLN A 726 -65.02 23.02 29.51
C GLN A 726 -66.45 22.43 29.47
N PRO A 727 -67.02 22.12 28.28
CA PRO A 727 -67.01 20.71 27.86
C PRO A 727 -66.92 20.45 26.34
N ASP A 728 -66.68 19.18 26.01
CA ASP A 728 -66.46 18.64 24.65
C ASP A 728 -67.76 18.25 23.91
N PRO A 729 -67.68 17.43 22.85
CA PRO A 729 -67.93 16.00 23.11
C PRO A 729 -66.91 15.02 22.51
N GLU A 730 -66.68 13.95 23.28
CA GLU A 730 -65.81 12.79 23.00
C GLU A 730 -66.54 11.71 22.13
N PRO A 731 -65.93 10.54 21.81
CA PRO A 731 -66.14 9.39 22.70
C PRO A 731 -65.01 8.33 22.81
N HIS A 732 -64.57 8.09 24.06
CA HIS A 732 -64.54 6.80 24.79
C HIS A 732 -63.43 5.76 24.45
N GLU A 733 -62.51 5.39 25.35
CA GLU A 733 -62.60 4.66 26.66
C GLU A 733 -62.37 3.12 26.52
N PRO A 734 -62.02 2.34 27.58
CA PRO A 734 -61.99 2.70 29.02
C PRO A 734 -60.74 2.34 29.86
N SER A 735 -60.64 3.09 30.97
CA SER A 735 -60.25 2.82 32.39
C SER A 735 -60.07 1.36 32.91
N PRO A 736 -59.56 1.09 34.15
CA PRO A 736 -59.12 1.96 35.29
C PRO A 736 -57.64 1.62 35.76
N SER A 737 -57.11 1.67 37.00
CA SER A 737 -57.52 1.97 38.42
C SER A 737 -56.29 2.23 39.35
N SER A 738 -56.50 2.87 40.52
CA SER A 738 -55.54 3.06 41.67
C SER A 738 -56.03 2.30 42.94
N PRO A 739 -55.47 2.42 44.19
CA PRO A 739 -54.31 3.15 44.80
C PRO A 739 -53.36 2.15 45.56
N PRO A 740 -52.65 2.38 46.72
CA PRO A 740 -52.37 3.56 47.57
C PRO A 740 -50.89 3.71 48.10
N GLU A 741 -50.72 4.57 49.13
CA GLU A 741 -49.53 4.88 49.97
C GLU A 741 -49.45 4.05 51.29
N PRO A 742 -48.43 4.21 52.20
CA PRO A 742 -47.04 4.72 52.07
C PRO A 742 -45.96 3.82 52.77
N GLY A 743 -44.64 4.09 52.62
CA GLY A 743 -43.64 3.54 53.57
C GLY A 743 -42.13 3.51 53.24
N THR A 744 -41.39 4.58 53.58
CA THR A 744 -39.96 4.62 54.03
C THR A 744 -38.79 3.97 53.25
N ASN A 745 -37.76 4.82 53.01
CA ASN A 745 -36.30 4.57 53.05
C ASN A 745 -35.50 4.07 51.81
N ALA A 746 -34.24 4.55 51.78
CA ALA A 746 -33.06 4.12 51.01
C ALA A 746 -32.94 4.52 49.51
N ALA A 747 -32.36 5.70 49.30
CA ALA A 747 -31.34 6.03 48.28
C ALA A 747 -31.42 5.39 46.87
N SER A 748 -32.00 6.11 45.91
CA SER A 748 -31.36 6.32 44.60
C SER A 748 -31.99 7.53 43.89
N GLY A 749 -31.18 8.34 43.20
CA GLY A 749 -31.63 9.55 42.50
C GLY A 749 -31.44 9.43 40.99
N ARG A 750 -32.55 9.51 40.24
CA ARG A 750 -32.62 9.86 38.81
C ARG A 750 -33.84 10.76 38.63
N SER A 751 -33.67 12.07 38.50
CA SER A 751 -33.23 12.80 37.30
C SER A 751 -34.29 12.78 36.19
N ALA A 752 -34.86 13.96 35.91
CA ALA A 752 -35.73 14.24 34.77
C ALA A 752 -34.98 14.02 33.42
N PRO A 753 -35.64 14.12 32.25
CA PRO A 753 -35.00 13.86 30.97
C PRO A 753 -33.73 14.70 30.76
N ALA A 754 -32.60 14.03 30.50
CA ALA A 754 -31.42 14.69 29.98
C ALA A 754 -31.76 15.16 28.55
N ALA A 755 -31.58 16.43 28.19
CA ALA A 755 -30.33 17.20 28.22
C ALA A 755 -29.26 16.52 27.37
N GLU A 756 -29.10 16.99 26.13
CA GLU A 756 -27.98 16.66 25.25
C GLU A 756 -26.68 17.13 25.93
N SER A 757 -26.03 16.24 26.67
CA SER A 757 -24.95 16.61 27.57
C SER A 757 -23.59 16.24 27.00
N ASN A 758 -22.84 17.27 26.62
CA ASN A 758 -21.37 17.29 26.60
C ASN A 758 -20.68 16.11 25.89
N ALA A 759 -20.91 15.97 24.59
CA ALA A 759 -19.92 15.37 23.69
C ALA A 759 -18.68 16.30 23.60
N ARG A 760 -17.88 16.38 24.69
CA ARG A 760 -16.53 16.95 24.62
C ARG A 760 -15.71 16.06 23.71
N SER A 761 -15.39 16.54 22.52
CA SER A 761 -14.47 15.90 21.58
C SER A 761 -13.05 15.87 22.18
N SER A 762 -12.76 14.82 22.94
CA SER A 762 -11.39 14.53 23.36
C SER A 762 -10.54 14.22 22.14
N LEU A 763 -9.34 14.81 22.05
CA LEU A 763 -8.37 14.38 21.04
C LEU A 763 -7.74 13.05 21.46
N ALA A 764 -7.64 12.11 20.53
CA ALA A 764 -6.91 10.86 20.68
C ALA A 764 -5.70 10.86 19.74
N GLN A 765 -4.60 10.24 20.16
CA GLN A 765 -3.41 10.10 19.32
C GLN A 765 -3.50 8.81 18.50
N LEU A 766 -3.64 8.96 17.19
CA LEU A 766 -3.57 7.88 16.21
C LEU A 766 -2.21 7.95 15.51
N THR A 767 -1.55 6.81 15.31
CA THR A 767 -0.32 6.76 14.49
C THR A 767 -0.72 6.40 13.07
N ILE A 768 -0.29 7.18 12.06
CA ILE A 768 -0.58 6.95 10.64
C ILE A 768 0.75 6.92 9.89
N ASN A 769 1.11 5.78 9.28
CA ASN A 769 2.43 5.54 8.66
C ASN A 769 3.59 6.06 9.54
N HIS A 770 3.65 5.55 10.77
CA HIS A 770 4.58 5.93 11.85
C HIS A 770 4.51 7.39 12.37
N SER A 771 3.71 8.26 11.74
CA SER A 771 3.52 9.66 12.15
C SER A 771 2.38 9.81 13.15
N LYS A 772 2.62 10.51 14.27
CA LYS A 772 1.60 10.69 15.32
C LYS A 772 0.68 11.88 15.01
N VAL A 773 -0.62 11.60 14.83
CA VAL A 773 -1.67 12.56 14.50
C VAL A 773 -2.70 12.62 15.63
N TRP A 774 -3.15 13.82 15.98
CA TRP A 774 -4.28 13.99 16.90
C TRP A 774 -5.59 14.02 16.11
N VAL A 775 -6.48 13.08 16.40
CA VAL A 775 -7.81 12.95 15.77
C VAL A 775 -8.91 13.23 16.79
N ALA A 776 -10.08 13.69 16.34
CA ALA A 776 -11.23 13.81 17.22
C ALA A 776 -11.70 12.42 17.67
N ALA A 777 -12.05 12.26 18.93
CA ALA A 777 -12.58 11.00 19.46
C ALA A 777 -13.79 11.24 20.37
N SER A 778 -14.81 10.40 20.21
CA SER A 778 -15.97 10.31 21.11
C SER A 778 -15.94 8.98 21.86
N ARG A 779 -16.31 9.00 23.14
CA ARG A 779 -16.60 7.78 23.92
C ARG A 779 -18.10 7.52 23.89
N GLU A 780 -18.49 6.29 23.60
CA GLU A 780 -19.88 5.85 23.49
C GLU A 780 -20.07 4.50 24.20
N THR A 781 -21.33 4.11 24.45
CA THR A 781 -21.66 2.78 24.98
C THR A 781 -22.25 1.94 23.85
N THR A 782 -21.74 0.73 23.66
CA THR A 782 -22.22 -0.18 22.61
C THR A 782 -23.62 -0.71 22.90
N THR A 783 -24.28 -1.29 21.90
CA THR A 783 -25.60 -1.94 22.03
C THR A 783 -25.62 -3.11 23.04
N ASP A 784 -24.47 -3.74 23.28
CA ASP A 784 -24.25 -4.78 24.30
C ASP A 784 -23.66 -4.25 25.62
N GLY A 785 -23.65 -2.92 25.83
CA GLY A 785 -23.34 -2.29 27.11
C GLY A 785 -21.85 -2.11 27.44
N GLN A 786 -20.96 -2.33 26.48
CA GLN A 786 -19.52 -2.11 26.64
C GLN A 786 -19.14 -0.64 26.36
N THR A 787 -17.97 -0.21 26.87
CA THR A 787 -17.37 1.09 26.53
C THR A 787 -16.67 1.02 25.17
N ALA A 788 -16.92 2.03 24.32
CA ALA A 788 -16.28 2.19 23.02
C ALA A 788 -15.60 3.55 22.88
N ILE A 789 -14.57 3.60 22.03
CA ILE A 789 -13.97 4.83 21.48
C ILE A 789 -14.22 4.85 19.98
N ARG A 790 -14.70 5.97 19.45
CA ARG A 790 -14.89 6.20 18.02
C ARG A 790 -13.95 7.31 17.56
N LEU A 791 -12.96 6.95 16.74
CA LEU A 791 -11.92 7.81 16.20
C LEU A 791 -12.38 8.42 14.88
N LYS A 792 -12.25 9.75 14.75
CA LYS A 792 -12.74 10.54 13.62
C LYS A 792 -11.58 11.34 13.01
N PRO A 793 -10.72 10.71 12.18
CA PRO A 793 -9.69 11.41 11.43
C PRO A 793 -10.30 12.38 10.41
N ASP A 794 -9.70 13.57 10.30
CA ASP A 794 -10.13 14.59 9.35
C ASP A 794 -9.72 14.24 7.90
N ALA A 795 -10.60 14.52 6.93
CA ALA A 795 -10.37 14.17 5.52
C ALA A 795 -9.14 14.86 4.92
N SER A 796 -8.82 16.10 5.33
CA SER A 796 -7.61 16.80 4.89
C SER A 796 -6.35 16.28 5.57
N ALA A 797 -6.45 15.81 6.81
CA ALA A 797 -5.35 15.16 7.52
C ALA A 797 -5.00 13.82 6.87
N LEU A 798 -6.01 13.04 6.46
CA LEU A 798 -5.81 11.81 5.68
C LEU A 798 -5.24 12.13 4.29
N ALA A 799 -5.85 13.02 3.50
CA ALA A 799 -5.42 13.28 2.12
C ALA A 799 -3.93 13.62 1.97
N ARG A 800 -3.32 14.29 2.97
CA ARG A 800 -1.89 14.65 3.02
C ARG A 800 -0.92 13.46 3.27
N VAL A 801 -1.40 12.33 3.78
CA VAL A 801 -0.57 11.14 4.05
C VAL A 801 -0.66 10.10 2.91
N PHE A 802 -1.79 10.07 2.21
CA PHE A 802 -2.09 9.08 1.16
C PHE A 802 -1.55 9.42 -0.23
N THR A 803 -0.99 10.62 -0.46
CA THR A 803 -0.36 10.99 -1.73
C THR A 803 1.01 10.34 -1.97
N ALA A 804 1.60 9.69 -0.97
CA ALA A 804 2.95 9.12 -1.04
C ALA A 804 3.03 7.59 -0.87
N ASN A 805 1.93 6.90 -0.56
CA ASN A 805 1.93 5.46 -0.24
C ASN A 805 0.67 4.75 -0.77
N HIS A 806 0.81 3.52 -1.25
CA HIS A 806 -0.33 2.68 -1.63
C HIS A 806 -1.02 2.04 -0.41
N GLU A 807 -0.26 1.66 0.62
CA GLU A 807 -0.81 1.23 1.91
C GLU A 807 -0.73 2.35 2.96
N VAL A 808 -1.78 2.48 3.78
CA VAL A 808 -1.73 3.27 5.00
C VAL A 808 -2.09 2.42 6.21
N LEU A 809 -1.11 2.31 7.10
CA LEU A 809 -1.20 1.71 8.42
C LEU A 809 -1.62 2.77 9.44
N MET A 810 -2.77 2.54 10.09
CA MET A 810 -3.31 3.34 11.20
C MET A 810 -3.26 2.52 12.49
N GLU A 811 -2.48 2.94 13.47
CA GLU A 811 -2.29 2.22 14.73
C GLU A 811 -2.77 3.03 15.93
N TYR A 812 -3.67 2.43 16.70
CA TYR A 812 -4.15 2.96 17.97
C TYR A 812 -3.77 2.03 19.13
N GLN A 813 -3.45 2.64 20.28
CA GLN A 813 -3.23 1.93 21.53
C GLN A 813 -4.38 2.32 22.47
N ALA A 814 -5.12 1.34 22.95
CA ALA A 814 -6.38 1.48 23.65
C ALA A 814 -6.26 0.95 25.09
N ASP A 815 -6.24 1.86 26.05
CA ASP A 815 -6.27 1.56 27.48
C ASP A 815 -7.66 1.00 27.86
N ASP A 816 -7.71 -0.28 28.29
CA ASP A 816 -8.86 -1.02 28.84
C ASP A 816 -10.20 -0.84 28.12
N THR A 817 -10.18 -0.49 26.82
CA THR A 817 -11.37 -0.18 26.04
C THR A 817 -11.68 -1.35 25.09
N PRO A 818 -12.76 -2.13 25.33
CA PRO A 818 -13.04 -3.37 24.58
C PRO A 818 -13.53 -3.14 23.15
N ALA A 819 -13.90 -1.91 22.77
CA ALA A 819 -14.38 -1.59 21.44
C ALA A 819 -13.74 -0.30 20.89
N VAL A 820 -13.15 -0.38 19.69
CA VAL A 820 -12.64 0.79 18.98
C VAL A 820 -13.18 0.80 17.56
N TYR A 821 -13.73 1.96 17.18
CA TYR A 821 -14.26 2.25 15.85
C TYR A 821 -13.42 3.34 15.18
N LEU A 822 -13.22 3.23 13.86
CA LEU A 822 -12.56 4.22 13.03
C LEU A 822 -13.54 4.71 11.96
N ASP A 823 -13.98 5.97 12.05
CA ASP A 823 -14.87 6.63 11.10
C ASP A 823 -14.03 7.22 9.95
N LEU A 824 -14.02 6.57 8.79
CA LEU A 824 -13.35 7.07 7.59
C LEU A 824 -14.33 7.90 6.73
N PRO A 825 -14.00 9.16 6.38
CA PRO A 825 -14.87 10.01 5.55
C PRO A 825 -15.07 9.43 4.13
N GLY A 826 -16.33 9.34 3.71
CA GLY A 826 -16.73 8.77 2.41
C GLY A 826 -16.09 9.50 1.23
N LYS A 827 -16.09 10.84 1.22
CA LYS A 827 -15.41 11.65 0.21
C LYS A 827 -13.94 11.28 0.04
N PHE A 828 -13.22 11.10 1.15
CA PHE A 828 -11.82 10.70 1.11
C PHE A 828 -11.64 9.31 0.48
N LEU A 829 -12.48 8.34 0.83
CA LEU A 829 -12.45 6.99 0.25
C LEU A 829 -12.90 6.95 -1.23
N VAL A 830 -13.88 7.76 -1.61
CA VAL A 830 -14.34 7.94 -3.00
C VAL A 830 -13.26 8.62 -3.85
N ASP A 831 -12.57 9.62 -3.33
CA ASP A 831 -11.48 10.30 -4.04
C ASP A 831 -10.20 9.44 -4.11
N MET A 832 -10.02 8.48 -3.19
CA MET A 832 -9.04 7.39 -3.32
C MET A 832 -9.45 6.32 -4.34
N LEU A 833 -10.71 5.89 -4.36
CA LEU A 833 -11.22 4.90 -5.32
C LEU A 833 -11.02 5.35 -6.77
N LYS A 834 -11.14 6.66 -7.04
CA LYS A 834 -10.84 7.26 -8.36
C LYS A 834 -9.36 7.20 -8.76
N ARG A 835 -8.44 7.00 -7.80
CA ARG A 835 -6.99 6.83 -8.03
C ARG A 835 -6.61 5.35 -8.15
N ALA A 836 -7.41 4.47 -7.56
CA ALA A 836 -7.27 3.02 -7.61
C ALA A 836 -7.76 2.43 -8.95
N ASP A 837 -7.26 2.96 -10.07
CA ASP A 837 -7.80 2.78 -11.43
C ASP A 837 -7.63 1.33 -12.00
N THR A 838 -7.11 0.39 -11.19
CA THR A 838 -7.03 -1.03 -11.53
C THR A 838 -7.34 -1.94 -10.34
N ILE A 839 -7.77 -3.18 -10.63
CA ILE A 839 -8.05 -4.26 -9.67
C ILE A 839 -6.77 -4.76 -8.96
N GLU A 840 -5.59 -4.28 -9.36
CA GLU A 840 -4.29 -4.69 -8.80
C GLU A 840 -3.52 -3.53 -8.12
N SER A 841 -4.13 -2.35 -8.04
CA SER A 841 -3.54 -1.06 -7.63
C SER A 841 -2.98 -0.97 -6.20
N GLY A 842 -2.96 -2.05 -5.42
CA GLY A 842 -2.33 -2.12 -4.09
C GLY A 842 -2.99 -1.31 -2.97
N TYR A 843 -3.92 -0.40 -3.27
CA TYR A 843 -4.48 0.54 -2.29
C TYR A 843 -5.24 -0.14 -1.15
N SER A 844 -4.77 0.05 0.08
CA SER A 844 -5.40 -0.49 1.30
C SER A 844 -5.22 0.38 2.54
N ILE A 845 -6.17 0.27 3.48
CA ILE A 845 -6.10 0.88 4.81
C ILE A 845 -6.03 -0.24 5.85
N THR A 846 -4.92 -0.32 6.59
CA THR A 846 -4.73 -1.28 7.68
C THR A 846 -4.96 -0.58 9.01
N PHE A 847 -6.03 -0.93 9.73
CA PHE A 847 -6.30 -0.40 11.06
C PHE A 847 -5.92 -1.44 12.13
N LYS A 848 -4.90 -1.15 12.96
CA LYS A 848 -4.48 -1.96 14.12
C LYS A 848 -4.84 -1.24 15.44
N VAL A 849 -5.34 -2.02 16.40
CA VAL A 849 -5.69 -1.66 17.77
C VAL A 849 -5.01 -2.68 18.69
N ASN A 850 -4.04 -2.24 19.51
CA ASN A 850 -3.22 -3.12 20.36
C ASN A 850 -2.60 -4.32 19.58
N GLY A 851 -2.16 -4.08 18.33
CA GLY A 851 -1.60 -5.07 17.41
C GLY A 851 -2.61 -5.89 16.59
N THR A 852 -3.81 -6.11 17.12
CA THR A 852 -4.95 -6.74 16.42
C THR A 852 -5.53 -5.79 15.37
N GLY A 853 -5.83 -6.23 14.15
CA GLY A 853 -6.27 -5.30 13.10
C GLY A 853 -6.93 -5.88 11.86
N PHE A 854 -7.34 -4.99 10.97
CA PHE A 854 -8.08 -5.27 9.74
C PHE A 854 -7.53 -4.45 8.58
N GLN A 855 -7.23 -5.11 7.46
CA GLN A 855 -6.80 -4.46 6.21
C GLN A 855 -8.00 -4.37 5.25
N LEU A 856 -8.30 -3.14 4.83
CA LEU A 856 -9.35 -2.78 3.86
C LEU A 856 -8.73 -2.31 2.54
N PRO A 857 -8.41 -3.23 1.60
CA PRO A 857 -8.19 -2.92 0.20
C PRO A 857 -9.37 -2.16 -0.40
N LEU A 858 -9.12 -0.93 -0.85
CA LEU A 858 -10.17 0.04 -1.11
C LEU A 858 -11.05 -0.33 -2.30
N HIS A 859 -10.51 -1.07 -3.28
CA HIS A 859 -11.23 -1.54 -4.46
C HIS A 859 -12.45 -2.42 -4.13
N TRP A 860 -12.59 -2.98 -2.92
CA TRP A 860 -13.78 -3.72 -2.49
C TRP A 860 -14.94 -2.83 -2.01
N LEU A 861 -14.71 -1.54 -1.79
CA LEU A 861 -15.79 -0.56 -1.61
C LEU A 861 -16.47 -0.19 -2.95
N ASN A 862 -15.87 -0.54 -4.09
CA ASN A 862 -16.49 -0.33 -5.40
C ASN A 862 -17.64 -1.33 -5.63
N GLY A 863 -18.86 -0.83 -5.77
CA GLY A 863 -20.07 -1.64 -5.85
C GLY A 863 -20.56 -2.20 -4.50
N SER A 864 -20.11 -1.63 -3.38
CA SER A 864 -20.56 -1.98 -2.04
C SER A 864 -22.09 -1.81 -1.86
N ARG A 865 -22.61 -2.41 -0.80
CA ARG A 865 -24.03 -2.29 -0.40
C ARG A 865 -24.14 -2.10 1.12
N PRO A 866 -24.53 -0.92 1.64
CA PRO A 866 -24.89 0.30 0.89
C PRO A 866 -23.80 0.80 -0.07
N ALA A 867 -24.19 1.51 -1.11
CA ALA A 867 -23.26 2.13 -2.03
C ALA A 867 -22.48 3.23 -1.30
N LEU A 868 -21.18 3.35 -1.59
CA LEU A 868 -20.35 4.42 -1.06
C LEU A 868 -20.56 5.72 -1.87
N ASP A 869 -20.83 6.82 -1.18
CA ASP A 869 -20.90 8.18 -1.73
C ASP A 869 -20.00 9.16 -0.95
N PRO A 870 -19.83 10.42 -1.39
CA PRO A 870 -18.94 11.37 -0.72
C PRO A 870 -19.38 11.80 0.70
N ASP A 871 -20.68 11.76 0.98
CA ASP A 871 -21.23 12.21 2.27
C ASP A 871 -21.28 11.07 3.32
N SER A 872 -21.01 9.84 2.87
CA SER A 872 -20.99 8.65 3.69
C SER A 872 -19.90 8.65 4.77
N VAL A 873 -20.04 7.78 5.76
CA VAL A 873 -19.00 7.41 6.73
C VAL A 873 -18.81 5.90 6.72
N VAL A 874 -17.59 5.45 6.47
CA VAL A 874 -17.21 4.02 6.55
C VAL A 874 -16.60 3.77 7.92
N THR A 875 -17.31 3.06 8.78
CA THR A 875 -16.82 2.67 10.10
C THR A 875 -16.09 1.33 9.99
N ILE A 876 -14.83 1.26 10.41
CA ILE A 876 -14.13 -0.01 10.69
C ILE A 876 -14.18 -0.27 12.20
N GLY A 877 -14.75 -1.39 12.62
CA GLY A 877 -14.82 -1.80 14.02
C GLY A 877 -13.84 -2.92 14.37
N VAL A 878 -13.08 -2.74 15.45
CA VAL A 878 -12.29 -3.80 16.12
C VAL A 878 -12.80 -3.93 17.56
N ARG A 879 -13.32 -5.10 17.92
CA ARG A 879 -14.05 -5.30 19.17
C ARG A 879 -13.74 -6.62 19.86
N GLN A 880 -13.63 -6.61 21.18
CA GLN A 880 -13.86 -7.79 22.03
C GLN A 880 -15.37 -7.96 22.27
N PRO A 881 -15.90 -9.18 22.32
CA PRO A 881 -17.32 -9.42 22.64
C PRO A 881 -17.57 -9.32 24.16
N ALA A 882 -18.84 -9.28 24.56
CA ALA A 882 -19.23 -9.33 25.98
C ALA A 882 -18.68 -10.60 26.68
N PRO A 883 -18.24 -10.53 27.97
CA PRO A 883 -17.67 -11.69 28.68
C PRO A 883 -18.59 -12.92 28.76
N THR A 884 -19.91 -12.73 28.68
CA THR A 884 -20.90 -13.81 28.58
C THR A 884 -20.78 -14.60 27.27
N ILE A 885 -20.48 -13.94 26.16
CA ILE A 885 -20.23 -14.57 24.86
C ILE A 885 -18.90 -15.35 24.91
N VAL A 886 -17.85 -14.77 25.51
CA VAL A 886 -16.56 -15.45 25.71
C VAL A 886 -16.73 -16.72 26.55
N GLY A 887 -17.46 -16.64 27.67
CA GLY A 887 -17.75 -17.79 28.53
C GLY A 887 -18.53 -18.89 27.81
N ASN A 888 -19.58 -18.52 27.06
CA ASN A 888 -20.37 -19.48 26.28
C ASN A 888 -19.53 -20.15 25.18
N LEU A 889 -18.75 -19.38 24.42
CA LEU A 889 -17.87 -19.93 23.36
C LEU A 889 -16.81 -20.86 23.95
N SER A 890 -16.18 -20.47 25.07
CA SER A 890 -15.19 -21.29 25.78
C SER A 890 -15.80 -22.64 26.24
N ALA A 891 -17.04 -22.63 26.74
CA ALA A 891 -17.75 -23.86 27.12
C ALA A 891 -18.04 -24.78 25.91
N VAL A 892 -18.45 -24.22 24.77
CA VAL A 892 -18.70 -25.00 23.54
C VAL A 892 -17.39 -25.53 22.92
N LEU A 893 -16.31 -24.76 22.95
CA LEU A 893 -14.98 -25.21 22.54
C LEU A 893 -14.48 -26.38 23.41
N ALA A 894 -14.64 -26.28 24.73
CA ALA A 894 -14.25 -27.33 25.68
C ALA A 894 -15.00 -28.65 25.43
N GLN A 895 -16.30 -28.59 25.10
CA GLN A 895 -17.09 -29.77 24.71
C GLN A 895 -16.58 -30.44 23.41
N ARG A 896 -15.86 -29.71 22.56
CA ARG A 896 -15.25 -30.20 21.30
C ARG A 896 -13.74 -30.48 21.41
N GLY A 897 -13.20 -30.54 22.63
CA GLY A 897 -11.78 -30.82 22.87
C GLY A 897 -10.83 -29.66 22.50
N ALA A 898 -11.34 -28.46 22.29
CA ALA A 898 -10.56 -27.26 22.01
C ALA A 898 -10.52 -26.30 23.21
N LYS A 899 -9.56 -25.37 23.19
CA LYS A 899 -9.40 -24.28 24.15
C LYS A 899 -9.21 -22.98 23.40
N LEU A 900 -9.78 -21.91 23.92
CA LEU A 900 -9.48 -20.54 23.50
C LEU A 900 -8.04 -20.18 23.91
N ILE A 901 -7.26 -19.54 23.03
CA ILE A 901 -5.88 -19.08 23.32
C ILE A 901 -5.89 -17.63 23.82
N GLU A 902 -6.65 -16.76 23.15
CA GLU A 902 -6.84 -15.35 23.51
C GLU A 902 -8.31 -14.96 23.25
N SER A 903 -8.77 -13.92 23.93
CA SER A 903 -10.06 -13.25 23.77
C SER A 903 -10.49 -13.16 22.31
N PRO A 904 -11.73 -13.55 21.93
CA PRO A 904 -12.18 -13.48 20.55
C PRO A 904 -12.26 -12.02 20.08
N VAL A 905 -12.10 -11.79 18.78
CA VAL A 905 -12.18 -10.47 18.16
C VAL A 905 -13.30 -10.45 17.12
N ALA A 906 -14.23 -9.52 17.28
CA ALA A 906 -15.22 -9.17 16.27
C ALA A 906 -14.69 -8.02 15.39
N PHE A 907 -14.78 -8.20 14.08
CA PHE A 907 -14.47 -7.18 13.08
C PHE A 907 -15.74 -6.78 12.33
N SER A 908 -16.00 -5.48 12.16
CA SER A 908 -17.09 -4.97 11.30
C SER A 908 -16.59 -3.93 10.31
N VAL A 909 -17.27 -3.85 9.17
CA VAL A 909 -17.27 -2.67 8.29
C VAL A 909 -18.71 -2.28 8.04
N GLU A 910 -19.02 -1.02 8.29
CA GLU A 910 -20.35 -0.45 8.19
C GLU A 910 -20.28 0.83 7.35
N ILE A 911 -21.24 1.03 6.44
CA ILE A 911 -21.40 2.27 5.68
C ILE A 911 -22.66 2.95 6.19
N ASN A 912 -22.54 4.16 6.71
CA ASN A 912 -23.63 4.95 7.29
C ASN A 912 -24.37 4.20 8.44
N GLY A 913 -23.61 3.44 9.24
CA GLY A 913 -24.16 2.62 10.34
C GLY A 913 -24.97 1.41 9.87
N GLN A 914 -24.85 1.00 8.61
CA GLN A 914 -25.40 -0.27 8.10
C GLN A 914 -24.25 -1.22 7.74
N PRO A 915 -24.28 -2.49 8.18
CA PRO A 915 -23.29 -3.49 7.77
C PRO A 915 -23.27 -3.66 6.25
N THR A 916 -22.08 -3.83 5.66
CA THR A 916 -21.96 -4.11 4.22
C THR A 916 -22.45 -5.52 3.87
N GLU A 917 -23.28 -5.68 2.83
CA GLU A 917 -23.66 -7.02 2.32
C GLU A 917 -22.41 -7.82 1.89
N GLU A 918 -22.37 -9.12 2.18
CA GLU A 918 -21.25 -10.04 1.85
C GLU A 918 -21.10 -10.32 0.33
N SER A 919 -21.79 -9.57 -0.54
CA SER A 919 -21.84 -9.82 -1.98
C SER A 919 -20.62 -9.25 -2.71
N ILE A 920 -19.65 -10.12 -3.00
CA ILE A 920 -18.49 -9.79 -3.84
C ILE A 920 -18.95 -9.35 -5.23
N PRO A 921 -18.40 -8.26 -5.81
CA PRO A 921 -18.65 -7.89 -7.21
C PRO A 921 -18.32 -9.02 -8.19
N ASN A 922 -19.18 -9.20 -9.21
CA ASN A 922 -19.01 -10.23 -10.24
C ASN A 922 -17.61 -10.14 -10.89
N GLY A 923 -16.83 -11.22 -10.77
CA GLY A 923 -15.49 -11.35 -11.36
C GLY A 923 -14.33 -11.44 -10.35
N GLN A 924 -14.54 -11.12 -9.07
CA GLN A 924 -13.45 -11.09 -8.06
C GLN A 924 -13.55 -12.19 -6.99
N ALA A 925 -14.21 -13.31 -7.29
CA ALA A 925 -14.70 -14.27 -6.29
C ALA A 925 -13.62 -14.92 -5.38
N ASN A 926 -12.36 -14.96 -5.80
CA ASN A 926 -11.31 -15.78 -5.17
C ASN A 926 -10.19 -14.96 -4.46
N ARG A 927 -10.53 -13.85 -3.80
CA ARG A 927 -9.59 -13.05 -2.95
C ARG A 927 -10.07 -12.91 -1.50
N TYR A 928 -9.16 -12.83 -0.54
CA TYR A 928 -9.45 -12.70 0.90
C TYR A 928 -9.03 -11.36 1.47
N TRP A 929 -9.67 -10.97 2.58
CA TRP A 929 -9.30 -9.80 3.36
C TRP A 929 -8.35 -10.23 4.49
N ASN A 930 -7.27 -9.48 4.67
CA ASN A 930 -6.28 -9.77 5.72
C ASN A 930 -6.77 -9.19 7.05
N LYS A 931 -6.78 -10.02 8.09
CA LYS A 931 -7.01 -9.61 9.49
C LYS A 931 -5.85 -10.10 10.35
N THR A 932 -5.65 -9.48 11.50
CA THR A 932 -4.59 -9.84 12.45
C THR A 932 -5.20 -9.95 13.84
N ILE A 933 -4.88 -11.00 14.60
CA ILE A 933 -5.13 -11.06 16.05
C ILE A 933 -3.78 -11.14 16.76
N ALA A 934 -3.47 -10.17 17.61
CA ALA A 934 -2.30 -10.21 18.47
C ALA A 934 -2.45 -11.32 19.52
N LEU A 935 -1.35 -12.00 19.86
CA LEU A 935 -1.32 -13.14 20.77
C LEU A 935 -0.40 -12.84 21.97
N PRO A 936 -0.82 -13.16 23.21
CA PRO A 936 -0.06 -12.84 24.42
C PRO A 936 1.23 -13.66 24.53
N ALA A 937 1.31 -14.79 23.81
CA ALA A 937 2.50 -15.60 23.59
C ALA A 937 2.34 -16.40 22.29
N SER A 938 3.46 -16.84 21.71
CA SER A 938 3.48 -17.64 20.48
C SER A 938 2.67 -18.92 20.61
N ALA A 939 1.70 -19.12 19.71
CA ALA A 939 0.86 -20.33 19.67
C ALA A 939 1.49 -21.42 18.79
N ASP A 940 1.37 -22.69 19.20
CA ASP A 940 1.82 -23.86 18.44
C ASP A 940 1.04 -23.95 17.10
N PRO A 941 1.66 -23.72 15.92
CA PRO A 941 0.93 -23.68 14.66
C PRO A 941 0.44 -25.04 14.17
N VAL A 942 0.90 -26.16 14.77
CA VAL A 942 0.37 -27.49 14.47
C VAL A 942 -0.99 -27.68 15.14
N LYS A 943 -1.11 -27.24 16.39
CA LYS A 943 -2.28 -27.44 17.26
C LYS A 943 -3.29 -26.30 17.21
N SER A 944 -2.86 -25.12 16.75
CA SER A 944 -3.66 -23.89 16.81
C SER A 944 -4.27 -23.54 15.45
N THR A 945 -5.41 -22.87 15.47
CA THR A 945 -6.10 -22.35 14.29
C THR A 945 -6.96 -21.15 14.64
N VAL A 946 -7.27 -20.31 13.66
CA VAL A 946 -8.39 -19.38 13.78
C VAL A 946 -9.67 -20.06 13.31
N VAL A 947 -10.78 -19.79 14.00
CA VAL A 947 -12.14 -20.10 13.55
C VAL A 947 -13.00 -18.85 13.49
N TRP A 948 -13.87 -18.78 12.50
CA TRP A 948 -14.95 -17.80 12.40
C TRP A 948 -16.21 -18.39 13.05
N VAL A 949 -16.95 -17.58 13.80
CA VAL A 949 -18.19 -17.95 14.46
C VAL A 949 -19.37 -17.29 13.75
N ASP A 950 -20.25 -18.11 13.17
CA ASP A 950 -21.44 -17.64 12.45
C ASP A 950 -22.56 -17.18 13.39
N GLY A 951 -23.60 -16.56 12.81
CA GLY A 951 -24.76 -16.05 13.56
C GLY A 951 -25.67 -17.11 14.21
N GLN A 952 -25.36 -18.41 14.06
CA GLN A 952 -26.00 -19.53 14.76
C GLN A 952 -25.05 -20.18 15.80
N GLY A 953 -23.83 -19.68 15.96
CA GLY A 953 -22.79 -20.28 16.81
C GLY A 953 -22.05 -21.46 16.17
N GLY A 954 -22.23 -21.69 14.86
CA GLY A 954 -21.40 -22.60 14.08
C GLY A 954 -19.97 -22.04 13.97
N MET A 955 -18.98 -22.94 13.99
CA MET A 955 -17.55 -22.58 14.00
C MET A 955 -16.87 -23.19 12.79
N HIS A 956 -16.22 -22.35 11.98
CA HIS A 956 -15.67 -22.70 10.67
C HIS A 956 -14.17 -22.45 10.66
N PHE A 957 -13.37 -23.38 10.11
CA PHE A 957 -11.94 -23.12 9.87
C PHE A 957 -11.76 -21.82 9.10
N THR A 958 -10.81 -21.00 9.53
CA THR A 958 -10.39 -19.83 8.78
C THR A 958 -8.90 -19.94 8.46
N PRO A 959 -8.49 -19.84 7.18
CA PRO A 959 -7.10 -19.68 6.77
C PRO A 959 -6.34 -18.71 7.68
N SER A 960 -5.27 -19.19 8.30
CA SER A 960 -4.49 -18.41 9.27
C SER A 960 -3.03 -18.87 9.36
N VAL A 961 -2.10 -17.91 9.37
CA VAL A 961 -0.68 -18.12 9.61
C VAL A 961 -0.29 -17.48 10.94
N PHE A 962 0.42 -18.24 11.77
CA PHE A 962 0.93 -17.81 13.07
C PHE A 962 2.36 -17.28 12.96
N HIS A 963 2.61 -16.15 13.62
CA HIS A 963 3.88 -15.44 13.67
C HIS A 963 4.36 -15.34 15.13
N ASN A 964 5.68 -15.37 15.33
CA ASN A 964 6.29 -15.34 16.66
C ASN A 964 6.91 -13.97 17.02
N ASP A 965 7.26 -13.17 16.01
CA ASP A 965 7.83 -11.82 16.16
C ASP A 965 7.27 -10.89 15.06
N PRO A 966 6.30 -10.01 15.37
CA PRO A 966 5.51 -10.00 16.59
C PRO A 966 4.68 -11.29 16.76
N SER A 967 4.26 -11.56 17.99
CA SER A 967 3.39 -12.69 18.34
C SER A 967 1.95 -12.40 17.88
N GLU A 968 1.59 -12.79 16.66
CA GLU A 968 0.26 -12.54 16.08
C GLU A 968 -0.19 -13.66 15.11
N ALA A 969 -1.49 -13.75 14.85
CA ALA A 969 -2.08 -14.61 13.82
C ALA A 969 -2.65 -13.77 12.68
N THR A 970 -2.08 -13.90 11.48
CA THR A 970 -2.62 -13.34 10.23
C THR A 970 -3.74 -14.26 9.72
N ILE A 971 -4.84 -13.69 9.25
CA ILE A 971 -6.09 -14.36 8.90
C ILE A 971 -6.51 -13.95 7.49
N TYR A 972 -6.86 -14.92 6.65
CA TYR A 972 -7.37 -14.67 5.29
C TYR A 972 -8.86 -15.05 5.23
N SER A 973 -9.74 -14.05 5.19
CA SER A 973 -11.18 -14.27 5.37
C SER A 973 -12.04 -13.22 4.66
N GLN A 974 -13.13 -13.67 4.03
CA GLN A 974 -14.17 -12.82 3.39
C GLN A 974 -15.33 -12.46 4.35
N GLN A 975 -15.25 -12.90 5.60
CA GLN A 975 -16.34 -12.76 6.58
C GLN A 975 -16.09 -11.58 7.53
N TYR A 976 -17.16 -11.00 8.03
CA TYR A 976 -17.17 -10.10 9.20
C TYR A 976 -17.69 -10.84 10.44
N GLY A 977 -17.75 -10.18 11.59
CA GLY A 977 -18.18 -10.77 12.84
C GLY A 977 -17.02 -11.42 13.60
N LEU A 978 -17.32 -12.49 14.34
CA LEU A 978 -16.49 -12.97 15.46
C LEU A 978 -15.47 -14.02 15.01
N PHE A 979 -14.20 -13.80 15.36
CA PHE A 979 -13.10 -14.73 15.14
C PHE A 979 -12.47 -15.12 16.48
N ALA A 980 -12.10 -16.38 16.63
CA ALA A 980 -11.48 -16.91 17.84
C ALA A 980 -10.22 -17.71 17.49
N VAL A 981 -9.15 -17.49 18.25
CA VAL A 981 -7.92 -18.27 18.15
C VAL A 981 -8.02 -19.45 19.11
N ILE A 982 -7.99 -20.67 18.58
CA ILE A 982 -8.22 -21.90 19.35
C ILE A 982 -7.05 -22.87 19.21
N SER A 983 -6.81 -23.67 20.24
CA SER A 983 -5.89 -24.81 20.24
C SER A 983 -6.66 -26.10 20.48
N SER A 984 -6.31 -27.17 19.76
CA SER A 984 -6.89 -28.51 19.95
C SER A 984 -5.84 -29.61 19.77
N GLN A 985 -6.18 -30.84 20.17
CA GLN A 985 -5.32 -32.01 20.10
C GLN A 985 -6.15 -33.22 19.68
N HIS A 986 -6.47 -33.28 18.39
CA HIS A 986 -7.20 -34.36 17.76
C HIS A 986 -6.25 -35.45 17.25
N THR A 987 -6.67 -36.71 17.36
CA THR A 987 -5.99 -37.91 16.84
C THR A 987 -7.04 -39.03 16.70
N PHE A 988 -6.72 -40.10 15.99
CA PHE A 988 -7.64 -41.22 15.73
C PHE A 988 -6.90 -42.56 15.90
N GLU A 989 -7.58 -43.59 16.39
CA GLU A 989 -6.94 -44.88 16.70
C GLU A 989 -6.41 -45.60 15.44
N ASP A 990 -7.08 -45.45 14.30
CA ASP A 990 -6.75 -46.12 13.04
C ASP A 990 -5.66 -45.45 12.21
N ILE A 991 -5.15 -44.28 12.63
CA ILE A 991 -3.96 -43.66 12.04
C ILE A 991 -2.65 -43.98 12.81
N ALA A 992 -2.72 -44.82 13.84
CA ALA A 992 -1.55 -45.25 14.61
C ALA A 992 -0.56 -46.03 13.72
N GLY A 993 0.57 -45.39 13.39
CA GLY A 993 1.58 -45.96 12.47
C GLY A 993 1.27 -45.79 10.98
N HIS A 994 0.19 -45.09 10.63
CA HIS A 994 -0.14 -44.76 9.24
C HIS A 994 0.78 -43.64 8.70
N TRP A 995 1.18 -43.70 7.43
CA TRP A 995 2.18 -42.80 6.84
C TRP A 995 1.80 -41.31 6.87
N ALA A 996 0.51 -40.99 6.76
CA ALA A 996 -0.03 -39.63 6.77
C ALA A 996 -0.51 -39.16 8.16
N LYS A 997 -0.11 -39.85 9.25
CA LYS A 997 -0.65 -39.59 10.61
C LYS A 997 -0.55 -38.11 10.97
N ASP A 998 0.62 -37.51 10.81
CA ASP A 998 0.89 -36.18 11.34
C ASP A 998 0.23 -35.08 10.49
N GLU A 999 0.06 -35.28 9.18
CA GLU A 999 -0.78 -34.40 8.35
C GLU A 999 -2.28 -34.55 8.67
N ILE A 1000 -2.76 -35.75 9.01
CA ILE A 1000 -4.15 -35.96 9.42
C ILE A 1000 -4.41 -35.28 10.77
N GLU A 1001 -3.51 -35.42 11.76
CA GLU A 1001 -3.60 -34.72 13.04
C GLU A 1001 -3.51 -33.19 12.86
N LEU A 1002 -2.62 -32.69 12.01
CA LEU A 1002 -2.55 -31.26 11.66
C LEU A 1002 -3.88 -30.76 11.09
N MET A 1003 -4.43 -31.44 10.06
CA MET A 1003 -5.68 -31.04 9.41
C MET A 1003 -6.90 -31.20 10.32
N ALA A 1004 -6.85 -32.10 11.31
CA ALA A 1004 -7.87 -32.25 12.34
C ALA A 1004 -7.78 -31.14 13.39
N ASN A 1005 -6.57 -30.74 13.81
CA ASN A 1005 -6.35 -29.60 14.70
C ASN A 1005 -6.73 -28.25 14.05
N LYS A 1006 -6.70 -28.17 12.71
CA LYS A 1006 -7.28 -27.07 11.91
C LYS A 1006 -8.80 -27.15 11.76
N TRP A 1007 -9.46 -28.19 12.28
CA TRP A 1007 -10.91 -28.44 12.11
C TRP A 1007 -11.34 -28.56 10.63
N ILE A 1008 -10.41 -28.94 9.74
CA ILE A 1008 -10.67 -29.12 8.30
C ILE A 1008 -11.16 -30.55 8.04
N VAL A 1009 -10.46 -31.56 8.57
CA VAL A 1009 -10.91 -32.96 8.54
C VAL A 1009 -11.50 -33.39 9.88
N GLN A 1010 -12.37 -34.40 9.83
CA GLN A 1010 -13.01 -35.02 10.99
C GLN A 1010 -13.11 -36.54 10.81
N GLY A 1011 -13.15 -37.26 11.93
CA GLY A 1011 -13.46 -38.69 11.96
C GLY A 1011 -14.91 -38.98 11.54
N ARG A 1012 -15.22 -40.26 11.38
CA ARG A 1012 -16.59 -40.75 11.14
C ARG A 1012 -17.30 -41.02 12.47
N SER A 1013 -18.58 -41.38 12.41
CA SER A 1013 -19.46 -41.55 13.58
C SER A 1013 -19.06 -42.68 14.54
N ASP A 1014 -18.11 -43.51 14.13
CA ASP A 1014 -17.47 -44.57 14.90
C ASP A 1014 -16.21 -44.10 15.65
N GLY A 1015 -15.73 -42.87 15.40
CA GLY A 1015 -14.51 -42.30 15.98
C GLY A 1015 -13.24 -42.51 15.14
N PHE A 1016 -13.31 -43.24 14.03
CA PHE A 1016 -12.15 -43.54 13.17
C PHE A 1016 -11.98 -42.51 12.05
N PHE A 1017 -10.76 -42.32 11.54
CA PHE A 1017 -10.50 -41.43 10.40
C PHE A 1017 -10.81 -42.09 9.05
N SER A 1018 -10.64 -43.41 8.95
CA SER A 1018 -10.64 -44.20 7.71
C SER A 1018 -9.62 -43.71 6.66
N PRO A 1019 -8.29 -43.73 6.93
CA PRO A 1019 -7.29 -43.12 6.05
C PRO A 1019 -7.29 -43.66 4.62
N ASP A 1020 -7.42 -44.97 4.45
CA ASP A 1020 -7.41 -45.65 3.15
C ASP A 1020 -8.77 -45.71 2.42
N ALA A 1021 -9.85 -45.26 3.07
CA ALA A 1021 -11.17 -45.24 2.42
C ALA A 1021 -11.19 -44.20 1.29
N HIS A 1022 -11.82 -44.56 0.16
CA HIS A 1022 -12.01 -43.66 -0.97
C HIS A 1022 -12.90 -42.45 -0.59
N MET A 1023 -12.57 -41.29 -1.15
CA MET A 1023 -13.32 -40.04 -0.99
C MET A 1023 -14.38 -39.91 -2.10
N THR A 1024 -15.60 -39.49 -1.77
CA THR A 1024 -16.58 -39.11 -2.80
C THR A 1024 -16.36 -37.68 -3.34
N ARG A 1025 -16.91 -37.38 -4.51
CA ARG A 1025 -16.89 -36.02 -5.10
C ARG A 1025 -17.57 -34.99 -4.18
N ALA A 1026 -18.64 -35.37 -3.47
CA ALA A 1026 -19.28 -34.53 -2.46
C ALA A 1026 -18.41 -34.36 -1.19
N GLU A 1027 -17.79 -35.42 -0.67
CA GLU A 1027 -16.86 -35.32 0.46
C GLU A 1027 -15.69 -34.36 0.14
N LEU A 1028 -15.10 -34.45 -1.06
CA LEU A 1028 -14.02 -33.53 -1.44
C LEU A 1028 -14.50 -32.09 -1.63
N ALA A 1029 -15.67 -31.86 -2.24
CA ALA A 1029 -16.20 -30.50 -2.42
C ALA A 1029 -16.40 -29.80 -1.07
N ALA A 1030 -17.03 -30.48 -0.10
CA ALA A 1030 -17.17 -29.98 1.27
C ALA A 1030 -15.84 -29.80 1.99
N LEU A 1031 -14.87 -30.69 1.77
CA LEU A 1031 -13.55 -30.58 2.38
C LEU A 1031 -12.74 -29.41 1.81
N LEU A 1032 -12.83 -29.13 0.51
CA LEU A 1032 -12.14 -28.02 -0.15
C LEU A 1032 -12.74 -26.66 0.24
N VAL A 1033 -14.06 -26.52 0.21
CA VAL A 1033 -14.77 -25.30 0.64
C VAL A 1033 -14.38 -24.96 2.08
N ARG A 1034 -14.39 -25.95 2.99
CA ARG A 1034 -13.92 -25.78 4.36
C ARG A 1034 -12.43 -25.46 4.44
N SER A 1035 -11.57 -26.12 3.66
CA SER A 1035 -10.12 -25.85 3.61
C SER A 1035 -9.83 -24.39 3.22
N LEU A 1036 -10.66 -23.79 2.37
CA LEU A 1036 -10.54 -22.41 1.94
C LEU A 1036 -11.26 -21.42 2.88
N GLY A 1037 -11.85 -21.86 4.00
CA GLY A 1037 -12.62 -20.98 4.89
C GLY A 1037 -13.83 -20.33 4.20
N LEU A 1038 -14.38 -20.99 3.18
CA LEU A 1038 -15.55 -20.56 2.45
C LEU A 1038 -16.81 -21.10 3.14
N THR A 1039 -17.89 -20.33 3.12
CA THR A 1039 -19.17 -20.70 3.73
C THR A 1039 -20.07 -21.48 2.78
N ASP A 1040 -20.84 -22.40 3.34
CA ASP A 1040 -21.92 -23.08 2.63
C ASP A 1040 -23.04 -22.07 2.38
N SER A 1041 -23.24 -21.67 1.13
CA SER A 1041 -24.23 -20.64 0.81
C SER A 1041 -25.65 -21.19 0.97
N VAL A 1042 -26.50 -20.47 1.72
CA VAL A 1042 -27.89 -20.87 2.00
C VAL A 1042 -28.82 -20.51 0.83
N ALA A 1043 -29.87 -21.32 0.62
CA ALA A 1043 -30.61 -21.36 -0.64
C ALA A 1043 -31.37 -20.06 -1.02
N LYS A 1044 -31.10 -19.53 -2.23
CA LYS A 1044 -31.98 -18.60 -2.97
C LYS A 1044 -32.24 -19.00 -4.44
N LYS A 1045 -31.52 -19.99 -4.97
CA LYS A 1045 -31.82 -20.72 -6.22
C LYS A 1045 -31.45 -22.20 -6.03
N GLY A 1046 -32.11 -23.09 -6.77
CA GLY A 1046 -31.82 -24.53 -6.73
C GLY A 1046 -30.46 -24.88 -7.35
N SER A 1047 -30.01 -26.11 -7.10
CA SER A 1047 -28.83 -26.70 -7.74
C SER A 1047 -28.96 -26.65 -9.29
N PRO A 1048 -27.87 -26.38 -10.03
CA PRO A 1048 -27.85 -26.54 -11.48
C PRO A 1048 -27.86 -28.02 -11.93
N PHE A 1049 -27.64 -28.96 -10.99
CA PHE A 1049 -27.59 -30.40 -11.24
C PHE A 1049 -28.79 -31.13 -10.65
N ALA A 1050 -29.38 -32.02 -11.44
CA ALA A 1050 -30.61 -32.74 -11.11
C ALA A 1050 -30.44 -33.84 -10.05
N ASP A 1051 -29.20 -34.24 -9.75
CA ASP A 1051 -28.84 -35.29 -8.79
C ASP A 1051 -28.45 -34.75 -7.41
N ILE A 1052 -28.59 -33.44 -7.16
CA ILE A 1052 -28.40 -32.82 -5.84
C ILE A 1052 -29.74 -32.35 -5.30
N SER A 1053 -30.22 -32.99 -4.23
CA SER A 1053 -31.32 -32.45 -3.42
C SER A 1053 -30.88 -31.15 -2.74
N PRO A 1054 -31.71 -30.07 -2.72
CA PRO A 1054 -31.43 -28.86 -1.97
C PRO A 1054 -31.17 -29.10 -0.47
N ASP A 1055 -31.76 -30.16 0.10
CA ASP A 1055 -31.64 -30.54 1.51
C ASP A 1055 -30.48 -31.52 1.79
N ALA A 1056 -29.68 -31.87 0.77
CA ALA A 1056 -28.50 -32.72 0.97
C ALA A 1056 -27.40 -31.97 1.73
N TRP A 1057 -26.74 -32.64 2.68
CA TRP A 1057 -25.72 -32.04 3.55
C TRP A 1057 -24.55 -31.38 2.79
N TYR A 1058 -24.28 -31.80 1.56
CA TYR A 1058 -23.24 -31.25 0.68
C TYR A 1058 -23.76 -30.18 -0.30
N ALA A 1059 -25.06 -29.89 -0.35
CA ALA A 1059 -25.64 -29.03 -1.40
C ALA A 1059 -25.13 -27.58 -1.34
N GLY A 1060 -24.97 -27.04 -0.13
CA GLY A 1060 -24.35 -25.72 0.10
C GLY A 1060 -22.90 -25.68 -0.39
N ALA A 1061 -22.07 -26.62 0.09
CA ALA A 1061 -20.67 -26.72 -0.29
C ALA A 1061 -20.46 -26.92 -1.80
N VAL A 1062 -21.20 -27.84 -2.43
CA VAL A 1062 -21.10 -28.07 -3.88
C VAL A 1062 -21.48 -26.80 -4.64
N ARG A 1063 -22.52 -26.08 -4.23
CA ARG A 1063 -22.86 -24.80 -4.87
C ARG A 1063 -21.77 -23.74 -4.69
N THR A 1064 -21.24 -23.56 -3.47
CA THR A 1064 -20.10 -22.65 -3.23
C THR A 1064 -18.89 -23.05 -4.10
N ALA A 1065 -18.60 -24.34 -4.25
CA ALA A 1065 -17.51 -24.83 -5.08
C ALA A 1065 -17.70 -24.58 -6.59
N LEU A 1066 -18.94 -24.53 -7.09
CA LEU A 1066 -19.26 -24.12 -8.47
C LEU A 1066 -19.13 -22.60 -8.64
N GLU A 1067 -19.69 -21.83 -7.71
CA GLU A 1067 -19.68 -20.36 -7.74
C GLU A 1067 -18.27 -19.77 -7.66
N ARG A 1068 -17.31 -20.50 -7.06
CA ARG A 1068 -15.87 -20.15 -7.03
C ARG A 1068 -15.03 -20.81 -8.13
N GLY A 1069 -15.65 -21.53 -9.07
CA GLY A 1069 -14.98 -22.19 -10.21
C GLY A 1069 -14.07 -23.37 -9.84
N LEU A 1070 -14.19 -23.91 -8.62
CA LEU A 1070 -13.37 -25.01 -8.10
C LEU A 1070 -13.82 -26.36 -8.67
N PHE A 1071 -15.13 -26.60 -8.68
CA PHE A 1071 -15.74 -27.78 -9.24
C PHE A 1071 -16.46 -27.48 -10.56
N THR A 1072 -16.65 -28.54 -11.34
CA THR A 1072 -17.49 -28.55 -12.55
C THR A 1072 -18.32 -29.84 -12.52
N GLY A 1073 -19.56 -29.75 -12.99
CA GLY A 1073 -20.37 -30.94 -13.29
C GLY A 1073 -19.84 -31.67 -14.53
N ASP A 1074 -20.52 -32.74 -14.90
CA ASP A 1074 -20.35 -33.36 -16.22
C ASP A 1074 -21.19 -32.65 -17.30
N HIS A 1075 -21.06 -33.12 -18.54
CA HIS A 1075 -21.78 -32.58 -19.69
C HIS A 1075 -23.26 -33.02 -19.74
N ASP A 1076 -23.66 -33.95 -18.88
CA ASP A 1076 -25.01 -34.54 -18.84
C ASP A 1076 -25.95 -33.79 -17.88
N GLY A 1077 -25.43 -32.78 -17.16
CA GLY A 1077 -26.18 -32.01 -16.15
C GLY A 1077 -26.21 -32.65 -14.77
N MET A 1078 -25.24 -33.52 -14.46
CA MET A 1078 -25.10 -34.17 -13.16
C MET A 1078 -23.80 -33.74 -12.44
N PHE A 1079 -23.78 -33.91 -11.11
CA PHE A 1079 -22.59 -33.73 -10.29
C PHE A 1079 -21.90 -35.05 -9.91
N ARG A 1080 -22.69 -36.12 -9.80
CA ARG A 1080 -22.33 -37.46 -9.33
C ARG A 1080 -21.74 -37.43 -7.91
N PRO A 1081 -22.50 -36.95 -6.89
CA PRO A 1081 -21.99 -36.64 -5.56
C PRO A 1081 -21.35 -37.83 -4.84
N ASP A 1082 -21.97 -39.02 -4.93
CA ASP A 1082 -21.52 -40.23 -4.24
C ASP A 1082 -20.47 -41.03 -5.02
N ALA A 1083 -20.10 -40.61 -6.23
CA ALA A 1083 -19.04 -41.25 -7.00
C ALA A 1083 -17.66 -40.97 -6.38
N TRP A 1084 -16.82 -42.00 -6.30
CA TRP A 1084 -15.44 -41.87 -5.82
C TRP A 1084 -14.61 -41.04 -6.79
N ILE A 1085 -13.82 -40.11 -6.25
CA ILE A 1085 -12.99 -39.22 -7.05
C ILE A 1085 -11.65 -39.87 -7.40
N THR A 1086 -11.21 -39.73 -8.65
CA THR A 1086 -9.89 -40.17 -9.11
C THR A 1086 -8.77 -39.21 -8.69
N ARG A 1087 -7.53 -39.69 -8.65
CA ARG A 1087 -6.36 -38.85 -8.37
C ARG A 1087 -6.16 -37.73 -9.40
N GLU A 1088 -6.52 -37.95 -10.67
CA GLU A 1088 -6.47 -36.90 -11.69
C GLU A 1088 -7.57 -35.83 -11.50
N GLU A 1089 -8.80 -36.20 -11.15
CA GLU A 1089 -9.84 -35.22 -10.77
C GLU A 1089 -9.45 -34.41 -9.52
N LEU A 1090 -8.91 -35.06 -8.48
CA LEU A 1090 -8.39 -34.38 -7.29
C LEU A 1090 -7.30 -33.34 -7.65
N ALA A 1091 -6.41 -33.68 -8.58
CA ALA A 1091 -5.40 -32.74 -9.09
C ALA A 1091 -6.03 -31.55 -9.82
N VAL A 1092 -7.05 -31.75 -10.66
CA VAL A 1092 -7.76 -30.64 -11.32
C VAL A 1092 -8.43 -29.71 -10.32
N VAL A 1093 -9.09 -30.27 -9.30
CA VAL A 1093 -9.77 -29.51 -8.24
C VAL A 1093 -8.77 -28.67 -7.43
N VAL A 1094 -7.63 -29.24 -7.02
CA VAL A 1094 -6.58 -28.53 -6.28
C VAL A 1094 -5.87 -27.48 -7.15
N ALA A 1095 -5.67 -27.74 -8.44
CA ALA A 1095 -5.05 -26.77 -9.36
C ALA A 1095 -5.93 -25.52 -9.57
N ARG A 1096 -7.27 -25.69 -9.59
CA ARG A 1096 -8.23 -24.57 -9.64
C ARG A 1096 -8.21 -23.75 -8.35
N ALA A 1097 -8.03 -24.39 -7.19
CA ALA A 1097 -7.90 -23.69 -5.91
C ALA A 1097 -6.63 -22.81 -5.82
N LEU A 1098 -5.61 -23.04 -6.64
CA LEU A 1098 -4.46 -22.14 -6.74
C LEU A 1098 -4.81 -20.73 -7.29
N SER A 1099 -6.01 -20.54 -7.87
CA SER A 1099 -6.51 -19.21 -8.26
C SER A 1099 -6.71 -18.23 -7.08
N PHE A 1100 -6.71 -18.73 -5.84
CA PHE A 1100 -6.74 -17.90 -4.63
C PHE A 1100 -5.38 -17.22 -4.30
N ASN A 1101 -4.35 -17.41 -5.13
CA ASN A 1101 -3.08 -16.69 -5.06
C ASN A 1101 -2.75 -16.05 -6.42
N ALA A 1102 -2.48 -14.74 -6.43
CA ALA A 1102 -2.16 -13.97 -7.63
C ALA A 1102 -0.89 -14.43 -8.37
N ARG A 1103 -0.02 -15.21 -7.72
CA ARG A 1103 1.19 -15.82 -8.31
C ARG A 1103 1.04 -17.33 -8.50
N ALA A 1104 -0.11 -17.78 -9.00
CA ALA A 1104 -0.32 -19.18 -9.36
C ALA A 1104 0.73 -19.63 -10.42
N PRO A 1105 1.32 -20.83 -10.29
CA PRO A 1105 2.43 -21.26 -11.14
C PRO A 1105 1.95 -21.56 -12.57
N GLN A 1106 2.83 -21.34 -13.54
CA GLN A 1106 2.55 -21.71 -14.94
C GLN A 1106 2.76 -23.22 -15.16
N PRO A 1107 1.95 -23.87 -16.02
CA PRO A 1107 2.07 -25.30 -16.26
C PRO A 1107 3.32 -25.64 -17.10
N ASN A 1108 4.21 -26.46 -16.55
CA ASN A 1108 5.34 -27.02 -17.29
C ASN A 1108 5.03 -28.45 -17.76
N SER A 1109 4.70 -28.63 -19.04
CA SER A 1109 4.38 -29.96 -19.59
C SER A 1109 5.51 -30.99 -19.45
N ALA A 1110 6.77 -30.56 -19.33
CA ALA A 1110 7.90 -31.45 -19.09
C ALA A 1110 7.88 -32.07 -17.67
N ALA A 1111 7.20 -31.47 -16.69
CA ALA A 1111 7.07 -32.01 -15.34
C ALA A 1111 6.33 -33.36 -15.31
N LEU A 1112 5.45 -33.63 -16.30
CA LEU A 1112 4.80 -34.93 -16.46
C LEU A 1112 5.80 -36.07 -16.73
N GLY A 1113 7.01 -35.75 -17.21
CA GLY A 1113 8.09 -36.72 -17.42
C GLY A 1113 8.60 -37.39 -16.14
N ALA A 1114 8.19 -36.92 -14.95
CA ALA A 1114 8.42 -37.60 -13.68
C ALA A 1114 7.60 -38.90 -13.51
N PHE A 1115 6.56 -39.12 -14.32
CA PHE A 1115 5.65 -40.26 -14.19
C PHE A 1115 5.70 -41.19 -15.40
N SER A 1116 6.06 -42.45 -15.17
CA SER A 1116 6.09 -43.51 -16.20
C SER A 1116 4.71 -43.83 -16.80
N ASP A 1117 3.64 -43.49 -16.10
CA ASP A 1117 2.25 -43.63 -16.50
C ASP A 1117 1.60 -42.31 -16.96
N ALA A 1118 2.39 -41.26 -17.25
CA ALA A 1118 1.90 -39.96 -17.70
C ALA A 1118 1.02 -40.03 -18.96
N ASN A 1119 1.27 -41.01 -19.84
CA ASN A 1119 0.45 -41.27 -21.02
C ASN A 1119 -0.96 -41.84 -20.71
N THR A 1120 -1.25 -42.17 -19.45
CA THR A 1120 -2.58 -42.61 -18.99
C THR A 1120 -3.42 -41.49 -18.37
N ILE A 1121 -2.80 -40.34 -18.09
CA ILE A 1121 -3.45 -39.11 -17.62
C ILE A 1121 -4.38 -38.60 -18.72
N SER A 1122 -5.61 -38.27 -18.35
CA SER A 1122 -6.59 -37.71 -19.27
C SER A 1122 -6.16 -36.31 -19.73
N ALA A 1123 -6.39 -35.98 -21.01
CA ALA A 1123 -5.91 -34.72 -21.60
C ALA A 1123 -6.40 -33.45 -20.87
N TRP A 1124 -7.60 -33.48 -20.28
CA TRP A 1124 -8.16 -32.40 -19.47
C TRP A 1124 -7.53 -32.25 -18.07
N ALA A 1125 -6.77 -33.26 -17.61
CA ALA A 1125 -6.03 -33.26 -16.35
C ALA A 1125 -4.53 -33.01 -16.53
N ALA A 1126 -3.99 -33.17 -17.75
CA ALA A 1126 -2.55 -33.08 -18.02
C ALA A 1126 -1.93 -31.75 -17.57
N GLU A 1127 -2.55 -30.62 -17.92
CA GLU A 1127 -2.06 -29.29 -17.52
C GLU A 1127 -2.16 -29.06 -15.98
N PRO A 1128 -3.31 -29.32 -15.31
CA PRO A 1128 -3.39 -29.33 -13.85
C PRO A 1128 -2.38 -30.23 -13.12
N VAL A 1129 -2.17 -31.47 -13.59
CA VAL A 1129 -1.18 -32.38 -12.99
C VAL A 1129 0.24 -31.84 -13.19
N ALA A 1130 0.57 -31.34 -14.38
CA ALA A 1130 1.85 -30.70 -14.66
C ALA A 1130 2.11 -29.50 -13.73
N LYS A 1131 1.13 -28.61 -13.61
CA LYS A 1131 1.17 -27.42 -12.73
C LYS A 1131 1.42 -27.76 -11.26
N LEU A 1132 0.74 -28.79 -10.73
CA LEU A 1132 0.90 -29.22 -9.34
C LEU A 1132 2.16 -30.05 -9.08
N THR A 1133 2.73 -30.66 -10.12
CA THR A 1133 4.01 -31.39 -10.05
C THR A 1133 5.18 -30.42 -10.04
N GLU A 1134 5.19 -29.43 -10.94
CA GLU A 1134 6.16 -28.33 -10.97
C GLU A 1134 6.17 -27.56 -9.63
N SER A 1135 5.01 -27.35 -9.02
CA SER A 1135 4.90 -26.68 -7.72
C SER A 1135 5.08 -27.59 -6.49
N GLY A 1136 5.48 -28.86 -6.68
CA GLY A 1136 5.79 -29.81 -5.60
C GLY A 1136 4.62 -30.28 -4.72
N LEU A 1137 3.37 -29.92 -5.08
CA LEU A 1137 2.18 -30.23 -4.27
C LEU A 1137 1.69 -31.66 -4.51
N LEU A 1138 1.77 -32.09 -5.77
CA LEU A 1138 1.39 -33.41 -6.24
C LEU A 1138 2.62 -34.32 -6.23
N GLN A 1139 2.48 -35.46 -5.54
CA GLN A 1139 3.44 -36.56 -5.58
C GLN A 1139 2.75 -37.83 -6.09
N GLY A 1140 3.54 -38.71 -6.71
CA GLY A 1140 3.06 -40.00 -7.20
C GLY A 1140 2.63 -40.96 -6.08
N THR A 1141 1.98 -42.06 -6.46
CA THR A 1141 1.80 -43.24 -5.59
C THR A 1141 3.12 -44.00 -5.40
N SER A 1142 4.10 -43.75 -6.26
CA SER A 1142 5.53 -44.03 -6.06
C SER A 1142 6.36 -42.92 -6.71
N ALA A 1143 7.69 -42.98 -6.55
CA ALA A 1143 8.62 -42.02 -7.15
C ALA A 1143 8.57 -41.92 -8.69
N ALA A 1144 7.88 -42.84 -9.37
CA ALA A 1144 7.80 -42.88 -10.84
C ALA A 1144 6.38 -43.16 -11.38
N CYS A 1145 5.33 -43.06 -10.56
CA CYS A 1145 3.95 -43.41 -10.97
C CYS A 1145 2.94 -42.46 -10.32
N PHE A 1146 2.08 -41.81 -11.11
CA PHE A 1146 1.03 -40.93 -10.60
C PHE A 1146 -0.26 -41.68 -10.24
N SER A 1147 -0.57 -42.77 -10.95
CA SER A 1147 -1.82 -43.53 -10.89
C SER A 1147 -3.07 -42.67 -11.08
N PRO A 1148 -3.23 -41.96 -12.22
CA PRO A 1148 -4.29 -40.96 -12.41
C PRO A 1148 -5.70 -41.50 -12.15
N ARG A 1149 -5.98 -42.71 -12.63
CA ARG A 1149 -7.30 -43.37 -12.56
C ARG A 1149 -7.56 -44.15 -11.26
N LYS A 1150 -6.61 -44.15 -10.31
CA LYS A 1150 -6.83 -44.72 -8.97
C LYS A 1150 -7.75 -43.76 -8.20
N TYR A 1151 -8.73 -44.29 -7.47
CA TYR A 1151 -9.54 -43.49 -6.54
C TYR A 1151 -8.67 -42.96 -5.39
N ALA A 1152 -8.80 -41.67 -5.09
CA ALA A 1152 -8.06 -41.00 -4.04
C ALA A 1152 -8.59 -41.41 -2.65
N THR A 1153 -7.69 -41.69 -1.72
CA THR A 1153 -8.06 -41.96 -0.32
C THR A 1153 -8.26 -40.67 0.49
N ARG A 1154 -8.87 -40.79 1.66
CA ARG A 1154 -9.01 -39.69 2.63
C ARG A 1154 -7.66 -39.16 3.09
N ALA A 1155 -6.66 -40.02 3.29
CA ALA A 1155 -5.30 -39.63 3.59
C ALA A 1155 -4.60 -38.89 2.43
N GLU A 1156 -4.66 -39.43 1.20
CA GLU A 1156 -4.10 -38.78 0.00
C GLU A 1156 -4.67 -37.36 -0.19
N SER A 1157 -5.99 -37.23 0.00
CA SER A 1157 -6.69 -35.95 -0.13
C SER A 1157 -6.31 -34.95 0.97
N ALA A 1158 -6.23 -35.40 2.23
CA ALA A 1158 -5.86 -34.54 3.35
C ALA A 1158 -4.42 -34.00 3.20
N VAL A 1159 -3.47 -34.85 2.80
CA VAL A 1159 -2.07 -34.47 2.55
C VAL A 1159 -1.96 -33.48 1.38
N MET A 1160 -2.72 -33.69 0.30
CA MET A 1160 -2.69 -32.81 -0.86
C MET A 1160 -3.30 -31.43 -0.57
N LEU A 1161 -4.37 -31.37 0.22
CA LEU A 1161 -4.96 -30.11 0.72
C LEU A 1161 -4.05 -29.41 1.74
N LYS A 1162 -3.38 -30.15 2.63
CA LYS A 1162 -2.35 -29.61 3.55
C LYS A 1162 -1.26 -28.86 2.78
N ARG A 1163 -0.74 -29.47 1.71
CA ARG A 1163 0.28 -28.85 0.83
C ARG A 1163 -0.28 -27.63 0.08
N MET A 1164 -1.49 -27.73 -0.46
CA MET A 1164 -2.18 -26.60 -1.11
C MET A 1164 -2.30 -25.39 -0.17
N LEU A 1165 -2.70 -25.59 1.08
CA LEU A 1165 -2.83 -24.50 2.06
C LEU A 1165 -1.49 -23.88 2.45
N GLN A 1166 -0.42 -24.68 2.55
CA GLN A 1166 0.93 -24.17 2.79
C GLN A 1166 1.45 -23.34 1.59
N TYR A 1167 1.19 -23.81 0.37
CA TYR A 1167 1.55 -23.10 -0.86
C TYR A 1167 0.80 -21.77 -1.03
N LEU A 1168 -0.48 -21.75 -0.66
CA LEU A 1168 -1.30 -20.54 -0.61
C LEU A 1168 -0.92 -19.61 0.56
N LYS A 1169 -0.03 -20.05 1.48
CA LYS A 1169 0.28 -19.38 2.76
C LYS A 1169 -0.96 -19.16 3.63
N PHE A 1170 -1.87 -20.14 3.63
CA PHE A 1170 -3.11 -20.18 4.42
C PHE A 1170 -2.97 -21.00 5.72
N ILE A 1171 -1.87 -21.75 5.87
CA ILE A 1171 -1.37 -22.31 7.14
C ILE A 1171 0.17 -22.27 7.11
N ASN A 1172 0.81 -22.35 8.28
CA ASN A 1172 2.27 -22.46 8.39
C ASN A 1172 2.81 -23.72 7.69
N SER A 1173 4.01 -23.60 7.10
CA SER A 1173 4.78 -24.66 6.41
C SER A 1173 5.25 -25.78 7.34
#